data_AF-A0A163JB55-F1
#
_entry.id   AF-A0A163JB55-F1
#
_cell.length_a   1.000
_cell.length_b   1.000
_cell.length_c   1.000
_cell.angle_alpha   90.00
_cell.angle_beta   90.00
_cell.angle_gamma   90.00
#
_symmetry.space_group_name_H-M   'P 1'
#
loop_
_entity.id
_entity.type
_entity.pdbx_description
1 polymer ?
#
loop_
_entity_poly.entity_id
_entity_poly.type
_entity_poly.pdbx_seq_one_letter_code
_entity_poly.pdbx_strand_id
1 'polypeptide(L)'
;MPFYLIQFAQSHDEFRLPEFESLAVLENVKYNYSKDSYRLDSPFFKVELESDEDARRIVKRSILVKRIYELWGEGATYDQVNTQVKSNQAKWADYHNTSFKFSVSAFGWTLTAKEQLAIINSFSYLGFEGDIDLVNPQVKFGVLEDYGQNAARAHEGSKAPALQYIYMGRLVASGSRDLVQKYNLKKRHYLGTTSMDAELSLVMANQALADAGKLVYDPFVGTGSFLFTCAHFGSFTLGSDIDGRQIRGKSKDRGVKSNIEQYNLQGRVLDSLVFDVTKNPWRCEEWLDAIVTAPYGVRAGAKRLGRKDEDKKPLQLRSYEGVPMHMREDYYPPTKPYEMSEVLSDLLEFSAKHLRTGGRLVYWLPTVVDEYSNTDVPQHPSMVLISNSEQNFGQWSRRLITMEKVKAYNAKDHTTLTAAATETASTGSSDSPKSMGHYLFREKGQDFIQQVRITCNSSWTSQQNATGQRIRDWKVTMVAIDDDEEVPGKLQAMLDFVEYHLHPTFVDPIRGVKDEPYLLHEKGWGEFDLHMILHFKNDFAPEEQLVFKLDFKQPQYSVTYPLIFVNVKRSLATFLKSPQTTPPPRIHNNDETPASPIPQPHPVEDTVVTGQDIDHLHSIHSRRHGAETCKAWDIPDKFDMVELARRLAQLSEPKVARLQAMVKKHQSDSMAISEENDQLTLDLYSLGTPLLKQIWDFTETVSNMDVTSS
;
A
#
# COMPACT_ATOMS: atom_id res chain seq x y z
N MET A 1 8.06 23.67 -37.77
CA MET A 1 6.95 23.50 -36.81
C MET A 1 7.25 24.38 -35.59
N PRO A 2 6.31 25.18 -35.08
CA PRO A 2 6.51 25.91 -33.82
C PRO A 2 6.68 24.96 -32.62
N PHE A 3 7.41 25.42 -31.61
CA PHE A 3 7.55 24.70 -30.35
C PHE A 3 6.38 24.98 -29.41
N TYR A 4 5.90 23.92 -28.79
CA TYR A 4 4.91 23.92 -27.73
C TYR A 4 5.49 23.29 -26.47
N LEU A 5 4.98 23.74 -25.34
CA LEU A 5 5.27 23.17 -24.04
C LEU A 5 4.00 22.54 -23.47
N ILE A 6 4.07 21.24 -23.26
CA ILE A 6 3.03 20.47 -22.60
C ILE A 6 3.36 20.44 -21.11
N GLN A 7 2.38 20.84 -20.29
CA GLN A 7 2.42 20.66 -18.84
C GLN A 7 1.51 19.49 -18.46
N PHE A 8 2.10 18.40 -17.98
CA PHE A 8 1.40 17.22 -17.51
C PHE A 8 0.91 17.35 -16.05
N ALA A 9 -0.03 16.49 -15.67
CA ALA A 9 -0.43 16.23 -14.31
C ALA A 9 0.72 15.54 -13.56
N GLN A 10 0.94 15.91 -12.30
CA GLN A 10 2.00 15.35 -11.46
C GLN A 10 1.58 14.01 -10.82
N SER A 11 0.97 13.14 -11.64
CA SER A 11 0.56 11.79 -11.28
C SER A 11 0.66 10.92 -12.53
N HIS A 12 0.73 9.60 -12.31
CA HIS A 12 0.73 8.61 -13.39
C HIS A 12 1.80 8.87 -14.45
N ASP A 13 3.04 9.07 -14.01
CA ASP A 13 4.12 9.62 -14.81
C ASP A 13 4.39 8.79 -16.07
N GLU A 14 4.41 7.46 -15.95
CA GLU A 14 4.58 6.52 -17.06
C GLU A 14 3.39 6.47 -18.05
N PHE A 15 2.27 7.11 -17.73
CA PHE A 15 1.05 7.12 -18.55
C PHE A 15 0.92 8.40 -19.39
N ARG A 16 1.66 9.45 -19.03
CA ARG A 16 1.60 10.78 -19.66
C ARG A 16 1.89 10.73 -21.16
N LEU A 17 3.05 10.18 -21.52
CA LEU A 17 3.47 10.09 -22.92
C LEU A 17 2.57 9.11 -23.70
N PRO A 18 2.30 7.88 -23.24
CA PRO A 18 1.39 6.96 -23.95
C PRO A 18 -0.01 7.54 -24.21
N GLU A 19 -0.57 8.32 -23.28
CA GLU A 19 -1.84 9.02 -23.52
C GLU A 19 -1.68 10.08 -24.62
N PHE A 20 -0.65 10.94 -24.52
CA PHE A 20 -0.37 11.98 -25.51
C PHE A 20 -0.20 11.40 -26.93
N GLU A 21 0.61 10.35 -27.08
CA GLU A 21 0.87 9.72 -28.38
C GLU A 21 -0.40 9.06 -28.96
N SER A 22 -1.23 8.46 -28.11
CA SER A 22 -2.51 7.90 -28.53
C SER A 22 -3.48 8.98 -29.02
N LEU A 23 -3.49 10.15 -28.36
CA LEU A 23 -4.29 11.29 -28.80
C LEU A 23 -3.78 11.90 -30.09
N ALA A 24 -2.46 11.96 -30.29
CA ALA A 24 -1.88 12.39 -31.56
C ALA A 24 -2.26 11.45 -32.71
N VAL A 25 -2.25 10.13 -32.49
CA VAL A 25 -2.76 9.14 -33.46
C VAL A 25 -4.25 9.36 -33.74
N LEU A 26 -5.05 9.51 -32.69
CA LEU A 26 -6.49 9.66 -32.82
C LEU A 26 -6.90 10.92 -33.62
N GLU A 27 -6.25 12.03 -33.32
CA GLU A 27 -6.54 13.34 -33.94
C GLU A 27 -5.74 13.58 -35.24
N ASN A 28 -4.98 12.57 -35.69
CA ASN A 28 -4.09 12.62 -36.84
C ASN A 28 -3.15 13.86 -36.81
N VAL A 29 -2.56 14.10 -35.64
CA VAL A 29 -1.63 15.21 -35.40
C VAL A 29 -0.20 14.73 -35.55
N LYS A 30 0.56 15.43 -36.40
CA LYS A 30 2.00 15.21 -36.51
C LYS A 30 2.72 15.98 -35.42
N TYR A 31 3.70 15.32 -34.83
CA TYR A 31 4.55 15.91 -33.80
C TYR A 31 5.97 15.39 -33.92
N ASN A 32 6.91 16.16 -33.38
CA ASN A 32 8.31 15.78 -33.30
C ASN A 32 8.91 16.27 -31.98
N TYR A 33 9.82 15.51 -31.40
CA TYR A 33 10.51 15.90 -30.18
C TYR A 33 11.87 15.20 -30.06
N SER A 34 12.82 15.84 -29.39
CA SER A 34 14.06 15.15 -28.98
C SER A 34 13.74 14.24 -27.81
N LYS A 35 14.31 13.04 -27.76
CA LYS A 35 14.13 12.12 -26.62
C LYS A 35 14.52 12.77 -25.29
N ASP A 36 15.52 13.65 -25.29
CA ASP A 36 15.98 14.38 -24.10
C ASP A 36 14.96 15.43 -23.60
N SER A 37 13.97 15.79 -24.43
CA SER A 37 12.92 16.75 -24.09
C SER A 37 11.78 16.15 -23.26
N TYR A 38 11.74 14.82 -23.07
CA TYR A 38 10.77 14.16 -22.19
C TYR A 38 11.47 13.37 -21.10
N ARG A 39 11.08 13.62 -19.85
CA ARG A 39 11.57 12.90 -18.68
C ARG A 39 10.40 12.58 -17.76
N LEU A 40 10.39 11.39 -17.15
CA LEU A 40 9.33 10.99 -16.22
C LEU A 40 9.28 11.89 -14.98
N ASP A 41 10.44 12.35 -14.51
CA ASP A 41 10.60 13.17 -13.32
C ASP A 41 10.26 14.67 -13.53
N SER A 42 9.96 15.08 -14.78
CA SER A 42 9.51 16.43 -15.10
C SER A 42 8.07 16.42 -15.64
N PRO A 43 7.20 17.36 -15.22
CA PRO A 43 5.88 17.51 -15.81
C PRO A 43 5.93 18.26 -17.14
N PHE A 44 7.09 18.75 -17.56
CA PHE A 44 7.25 19.58 -18.75
C PHE A 44 7.74 18.75 -19.92
N PHE A 45 7.09 18.90 -21.07
CA PHE A 45 7.44 18.21 -22.30
C PHE A 45 7.41 19.18 -23.47
N LYS A 46 8.59 19.43 -24.04
CA LYS A 46 8.75 20.28 -25.21
C LYS A 46 8.57 19.46 -26.48
N VAL A 47 7.67 19.91 -27.34
CA VAL A 47 7.27 19.21 -28.57
C VAL A 47 7.04 20.20 -29.71
N GLU A 48 7.33 19.79 -30.94
CA GLU A 48 6.96 20.51 -32.16
C GLU A 48 5.59 20.02 -32.64
N LEU A 49 4.68 20.94 -32.94
CA LEU A 49 3.38 20.65 -33.57
C LEU A 49 3.20 21.54 -34.81
N GLU A 50 2.31 21.18 -35.73
CA GLU A 50 2.10 21.99 -36.95
C GLU A 50 1.32 23.28 -36.66
N SER A 51 0.41 23.28 -35.66
CA SER A 51 -0.44 24.44 -35.36
C SER A 51 -1.04 24.46 -33.95
N ASP A 52 -1.62 25.61 -33.57
CA ASP A 52 -2.44 25.75 -32.36
C ASP A 52 -3.68 24.86 -32.39
N GLU A 53 -4.25 24.64 -33.57
CA GLU A 53 -5.44 23.82 -33.73
C GLU A 53 -5.12 22.35 -33.43
N ASP A 54 -3.93 21.89 -33.80
CA ASP A 54 -3.45 20.54 -33.47
C ASP A 54 -3.27 20.37 -31.96
N ALA A 55 -2.66 21.36 -31.30
CA ALA A 55 -2.55 21.40 -29.84
C ALA A 55 -3.93 21.35 -29.16
N ARG A 56 -4.91 22.11 -29.69
CA ARG A 56 -6.30 22.10 -29.19
C ARG A 56 -6.95 20.73 -29.36
N ARG A 57 -6.80 20.08 -30.52
CA ARG A 57 -7.36 18.75 -30.76
C ARG A 57 -6.81 17.71 -29.79
N ILE A 58 -5.49 17.67 -29.58
CA ILE A 58 -4.87 16.74 -28.60
C ILE A 58 -5.42 16.97 -27.20
N VAL A 59 -5.41 18.22 -26.72
CA VAL A 59 -5.71 18.48 -25.31
C VAL A 59 -7.19 18.41 -24.97
N LYS A 60 -8.09 18.60 -25.95
CA LYS A 60 -9.57 18.61 -25.80
C LYS A 60 -10.14 17.40 -25.06
N ARG A 61 -9.45 16.26 -25.06
CA ARG A 61 -9.88 15.04 -24.34
C ARG A 61 -8.78 14.40 -23.50
N SER A 62 -7.65 15.09 -23.34
CA SER A 62 -6.54 14.59 -22.53
C SER A 62 -6.84 14.69 -21.04
N ILE A 63 -6.46 13.67 -20.29
CA ILE A 63 -6.66 13.58 -18.83
C ILE A 63 -5.38 13.99 -18.09
N LEU A 64 -4.22 13.56 -18.59
CA LEU A 64 -2.92 13.80 -17.98
C LEU A 64 -2.23 15.04 -18.54
N VAL A 65 -2.58 15.55 -19.73
CA VAL A 65 -2.13 16.89 -20.15
C VAL A 65 -2.99 17.94 -19.44
N LYS A 66 -2.39 18.75 -18.57
CA LYS A 66 -3.10 19.87 -17.94
C LYS A 66 -3.28 21.02 -18.91
N ARG A 67 -2.20 21.39 -19.61
CA ARG A 67 -2.12 22.61 -20.43
C ARG A 67 -1.11 22.44 -21.56
N ILE A 68 -1.36 23.11 -22.67
CA ILE A 68 -0.40 23.28 -23.75
C ILE A 68 -0.18 24.77 -23.98
N TYR A 69 1.09 25.18 -24.01
CA TYR A 69 1.52 26.55 -24.27
C TYR A 69 2.26 26.62 -25.61
N GLU A 70 1.98 27.64 -26.41
CA GLU A 70 2.87 28.04 -27.49
C GLU A 70 4.13 28.64 -26.84
N LEU A 71 5.29 28.02 -27.05
CA LEU A 71 6.52 28.38 -26.35
C LEU A 71 7.15 29.62 -26.97
N TRP A 72 7.40 30.64 -26.15
CA TRP A 72 7.97 31.92 -26.60
C TRP A 72 9.41 32.12 -26.16
N GLY A 73 9.78 31.55 -25.01
CA GLY A 73 11.15 31.53 -24.53
C GLY A 73 11.35 30.50 -23.42
N GLU A 74 12.57 30.02 -23.30
CA GLU A 74 12.96 29.06 -22.27
C GLU A 74 14.43 29.23 -21.87
N GLY A 75 14.84 28.74 -20.71
CA GLY A 75 16.25 28.73 -20.33
C GLY A 75 16.48 28.55 -18.83
N ALA A 76 17.74 28.47 -18.44
CA ALA A 76 18.15 28.33 -17.05
C ALA A 76 18.06 29.66 -16.27
N THR A 77 17.99 30.80 -16.97
CA THR A 77 17.89 32.12 -16.35
C THR A 77 16.82 32.98 -17.03
N TYR A 78 16.24 33.92 -16.28
CA TYR A 78 15.29 34.89 -16.83
C TYR A 78 15.90 35.72 -17.96
N ASP A 79 17.19 36.01 -17.94
CA ASP A 79 17.85 36.75 -19.02
C ASP A 79 17.81 35.98 -20.34
N GLN A 80 18.05 34.66 -20.31
CA GLN A 80 17.95 33.80 -21.49
C GLN A 80 16.51 33.77 -22.03
N VAL A 81 15.53 33.57 -21.14
CA VAL A 81 14.10 33.58 -21.50
C VAL A 81 13.70 34.92 -22.10
N ASN A 82 14.03 36.02 -21.43
CA ASN A 82 13.68 37.37 -21.87
C ASN A 82 14.32 37.72 -23.21
N THR A 83 15.55 37.26 -23.46
CA THR A 83 16.23 37.45 -24.75
C THR A 83 15.45 36.76 -25.88
N GLN A 84 15.01 35.51 -25.66
CA GLN A 84 14.22 34.77 -26.64
C GLN A 84 12.84 35.39 -26.86
N VAL A 85 12.15 35.77 -25.78
CA VAL A 85 10.83 36.43 -25.89
C VAL A 85 10.96 37.73 -26.69
N LYS A 86 11.97 38.57 -26.42
CA LYS A 86 12.25 39.81 -27.19
C LYS A 86 12.58 39.54 -28.66
N SER A 87 13.22 38.41 -28.99
CA SER A 87 13.47 38.06 -30.38
C SER A 87 12.20 37.73 -31.17
N ASN A 88 11.09 37.42 -30.48
CA ASN A 88 9.79 37.06 -31.05
C ASN A 88 8.77 38.22 -31.04
N GLN A 89 9.24 39.47 -31.09
CA GLN A 89 8.41 40.69 -31.03
C GLN A 89 7.25 40.74 -32.03
N ALA A 90 7.41 40.16 -33.22
CA ALA A 90 6.37 40.14 -34.24
C ALA A 90 5.06 39.50 -33.75
N LYS A 91 5.12 38.56 -32.79
CA LYS A 91 3.95 37.90 -32.21
C LYS A 91 3.16 38.77 -31.23
N TRP A 92 3.72 39.88 -30.76
CA TRP A 92 3.13 40.69 -29.69
C TRP A 92 2.00 41.57 -30.20
N ALA A 93 2.06 41.98 -31.47
CA ALA A 93 1.12 42.89 -32.09
C ALA A 93 -0.33 42.37 -32.00
N ASP A 94 -0.52 41.05 -32.13
CA ASP A 94 -1.83 40.39 -32.05
C ASP A 94 -2.50 40.51 -30.67
N TYR A 95 -1.71 40.81 -29.62
CA TYR A 95 -2.16 40.82 -28.22
C TYR A 95 -2.11 42.20 -27.56
N HIS A 96 -1.59 43.22 -28.26
CA HIS A 96 -1.31 44.53 -27.68
C HIS A 96 -2.49 45.14 -26.91
N ASN A 97 -3.70 45.05 -27.49
CA ASN A 97 -4.93 45.62 -26.91
C ASN A 97 -5.91 44.55 -26.39
N THR A 98 -5.48 43.29 -26.30
CA THR A 98 -6.35 42.20 -25.83
C THR A 98 -6.31 42.11 -24.31
N SER A 99 -7.45 41.80 -23.68
CA SER A 99 -7.45 41.59 -22.23
C SER A 99 -6.63 40.35 -21.86
N PHE A 100 -5.78 40.46 -20.85
CA PHE A 100 -4.79 39.43 -20.57
C PHE A 100 -4.63 39.11 -19.08
N LYS A 101 -4.02 37.93 -18.83
CA LYS A 101 -3.58 37.51 -17.51
C LYS A 101 -2.25 36.76 -17.61
N PHE A 102 -1.36 37.03 -16.68
CA PHE A 102 -0.21 36.17 -16.41
C PHE A 102 -0.52 35.19 -15.29
N SER A 103 -0.07 33.94 -15.46
CA SER A 103 -0.08 32.92 -14.42
C SER A 103 1.34 32.43 -14.22
N VAL A 104 1.82 32.51 -12.98
CA VAL A 104 3.15 31.99 -12.60
C VAL A 104 2.94 30.72 -11.78
N SER A 105 3.68 29.66 -12.09
CA SER A 105 3.66 28.44 -11.28
C SER A 105 5.02 27.78 -11.26
N ALA A 106 5.37 27.17 -10.14
CA ALA A 106 6.60 26.42 -9.97
C ALA A 106 6.32 24.92 -9.79
N PHE A 107 7.17 24.08 -10.36
CA PHE A 107 7.28 22.66 -10.05
C PHE A 107 8.42 22.45 -9.06
N GLY A 108 8.16 21.68 -7.99
CA GLY A 108 9.14 21.43 -6.93
C GLY A 108 9.25 22.55 -5.88
N TRP A 109 8.57 23.69 -6.06
CA TRP A 109 8.63 24.81 -5.12
C TRP A 109 7.29 25.57 -5.04
N THR A 110 7.12 26.38 -4.00
CA THR A 110 5.97 27.28 -3.82
C THR A 110 6.44 28.73 -3.85
N LEU A 111 5.93 29.50 -4.80
CA LEU A 111 6.25 30.93 -4.94
C LEU A 111 5.25 31.80 -4.15
N THR A 112 5.77 32.78 -3.42
CA THR A 112 4.98 33.83 -2.78
C THR A 112 4.36 34.77 -3.80
N ALA A 113 3.27 35.46 -3.42
CA ALA A 113 2.63 36.45 -4.29
C ALA A 113 3.58 37.58 -4.72
N LYS A 114 4.51 37.97 -3.85
CA LYS A 114 5.53 38.99 -4.14
C LYS A 114 6.51 38.51 -5.21
N GLU A 115 6.96 37.26 -5.13
CA GLU A 115 7.83 36.65 -6.14
C GLU A 115 7.12 36.50 -7.48
N GLN A 116 5.87 36.01 -7.47
CA GLN A 116 5.06 35.90 -8.69
C GLN A 116 4.89 37.27 -9.37
N LEU A 117 4.61 38.33 -8.62
CA LEU A 117 4.49 39.68 -9.17
C LEU A 117 5.83 40.20 -9.73
N ALA A 118 6.94 39.93 -9.05
CA ALA A 118 8.27 40.30 -9.55
C ALA A 118 8.59 39.60 -10.89
N ILE A 119 8.25 38.31 -10.99
CA ILE A 119 8.39 37.52 -12.21
C ILE A 119 7.54 38.14 -13.33
N ILE A 120 6.27 38.45 -13.07
CA ILE A 120 5.38 39.09 -14.07
C ILE A 120 5.97 40.42 -14.55
N ASN A 121 6.42 41.27 -13.63
CA ASN A 121 7.00 42.57 -13.95
C ASN A 121 8.31 42.48 -14.75
N SER A 122 9.03 41.35 -14.67
CA SER A 122 10.22 41.12 -15.50
C SER A 122 9.90 41.09 -17.00
N PHE A 123 8.64 40.82 -17.37
CA PHE A 123 8.12 40.84 -18.74
C PHE A 123 7.42 42.16 -19.13
N SER A 124 7.56 43.23 -18.33
CA SER A 124 6.93 44.54 -18.59
C SER A 124 7.28 45.16 -19.95
N TYR A 125 8.41 44.77 -20.55
CA TYR A 125 8.81 45.20 -21.89
C TYR A 125 7.90 44.69 -23.02
N LEU A 126 6.97 43.76 -22.75
CA LEU A 126 5.94 43.34 -23.70
C LEU A 126 5.01 44.49 -24.08
N GLY A 127 4.82 45.47 -23.17
CA GLY A 127 4.09 46.70 -23.46
C GLY A 127 2.61 46.51 -23.80
N PHE A 128 1.96 45.44 -23.32
CA PHE A 128 0.54 45.22 -23.56
C PHE A 128 -0.30 46.31 -22.85
N GLU A 129 -1.21 46.92 -23.60
CA GLU A 129 -2.12 48.00 -23.13
C GLU A 129 -3.55 47.50 -22.87
N GLY A 130 -3.87 46.25 -23.22
CA GLY A 130 -5.17 45.65 -22.92
C GLY A 130 -5.44 45.46 -21.42
N ASP A 131 -6.71 45.36 -21.04
CA ASP A 131 -7.13 45.27 -19.64
C ASP A 131 -6.63 43.98 -18.95
N ILE A 132 -6.20 44.08 -17.68
CA ILE A 132 -5.87 42.91 -16.88
C ILE A 132 -7.17 42.28 -16.33
N ASP A 133 -7.58 41.15 -16.90
CA ASP A 133 -8.74 40.38 -16.44
C ASP A 133 -8.29 39.07 -15.77
N LEU A 134 -8.48 38.97 -14.46
CA LEU A 134 -8.06 37.78 -13.70
C LEU A 134 -9.04 36.60 -13.79
N VAL A 135 -10.26 36.84 -14.29
CA VAL A 135 -11.38 35.89 -14.32
C VAL A 135 -11.57 35.34 -15.74
N ASN A 136 -11.80 36.20 -16.73
CA ASN A 136 -12.12 35.81 -18.10
C ASN A 136 -11.31 36.56 -19.18
N PRO A 137 -9.97 36.52 -19.13
CA PRO A 137 -9.13 37.20 -20.10
C PRO A 137 -9.23 36.57 -21.49
N GLN A 138 -9.06 37.38 -22.54
CA GLN A 138 -8.97 36.92 -23.92
C GLN A 138 -7.70 36.10 -24.17
N VAL A 139 -6.58 36.47 -23.53
CA VAL A 139 -5.32 35.74 -23.64
C VAL A 139 -4.70 35.45 -22.27
N LYS A 140 -4.09 34.28 -22.12
CA LYS A 140 -3.42 33.86 -20.89
C LYS A 140 -1.96 33.54 -21.20
N PHE A 141 -1.05 34.12 -20.43
CA PHE A 141 0.38 33.84 -20.50
C PHE A 141 0.80 33.03 -19.27
N GLY A 142 1.70 32.08 -19.48
CA GLY A 142 2.26 31.23 -18.43
C GLY A 142 3.74 31.47 -18.27
N VAL A 143 4.19 31.59 -17.02
CA VAL A 143 5.61 31.46 -16.65
C VAL A 143 5.71 30.26 -15.72
N LEU A 144 6.47 29.25 -16.15
CA LEU A 144 6.59 27.96 -15.48
C LEU A 144 8.03 27.77 -15.04
N GLU A 145 8.25 27.72 -13.73
CA GLU A 145 9.57 27.46 -13.14
C GLU A 145 9.70 25.98 -12.77
N ASP A 146 10.84 25.38 -13.10
CA ASP A 146 11.19 24.01 -12.77
C ASP A 146 12.34 24.01 -11.74
N TYR A 147 12.04 23.58 -10.52
CA TYR A 147 13.03 23.36 -9.44
C TYR A 147 13.40 21.87 -9.28
N GLY A 148 12.79 20.97 -10.06
CA GLY A 148 12.96 19.51 -10.00
C GLY A 148 12.24 18.82 -8.82
N GLN A 149 12.17 17.48 -8.86
CA GLN A 149 11.47 16.69 -7.83
C GLN A 149 12.10 16.74 -6.43
N ASN A 150 13.43 16.84 -6.34
CA ASN A 150 14.15 16.81 -5.06
C ASN A 150 13.90 18.07 -4.20
N ALA A 151 13.39 19.14 -4.81
CA ALA A 151 13.03 20.38 -4.14
C ALA A 151 11.82 20.23 -3.19
N ALA A 152 10.92 19.27 -3.45
CA ALA A 152 9.69 19.06 -2.67
C ALA A 152 9.92 18.44 -1.28
N ARG A 153 11.15 18.01 -0.95
CA ARG A 153 11.53 17.45 0.37
C ARG A 153 12.10 18.49 1.33
N ALA A 154 12.12 19.76 0.94
CA ALA A 154 12.59 20.86 1.77
C ALA A 154 11.59 21.14 2.91
N HIS A 155 12.02 20.98 4.16
CA HIS A 155 11.21 21.35 5.34
C HIS A 155 11.04 22.87 5.46
N GLU A 156 10.01 23.33 6.18
CA GLU A 156 9.83 24.75 6.51
C GLU A 156 11.12 25.34 7.11
N GLY A 157 11.64 26.42 6.50
CA GLY A 157 12.92 27.05 6.86
C GLY A 157 14.12 26.67 5.98
N SER A 158 13.97 25.72 5.06
CA SER A 158 15.03 25.35 4.10
C SER A 158 15.26 26.45 3.05
N LYS A 159 16.51 26.65 2.63
CA LYS A 159 16.86 27.56 1.53
C LYS A 159 16.16 27.13 0.24
N ALA A 160 15.66 28.09 -0.54
CA ALA A 160 15.02 27.81 -1.82
C ALA A 160 15.95 26.95 -2.71
N PRO A 161 15.42 25.86 -3.31
CA PRO A 161 16.17 25.00 -4.20
C PRO A 161 16.65 25.80 -5.42
N ALA A 162 17.73 25.33 -6.04
CA ALA A 162 18.22 25.96 -7.25
C ALA A 162 17.19 25.82 -8.38
N LEU A 163 16.77 26.95 -8.95
CA LEU A 163 15.94 26.99 -10.14
C LEU A 163 16.71 26.33 -11.29
N GLN A 164 16.13 25.28 -11.88
CA GLN A 164 16.79 24.50 -12.92
C GLN A 164 16.46 25.04 -14.31
N TYR A 165 15.20 25.40 -14.53
CA TYR A 165 14.74 25.83 -15.83
C TYR A 165 13.47 26.68 -15.76
N ILE A 166 13.26 27.53 -16.75
CA ILE A 166 12.12 28.44 -16.86
C ILE A 166 11.54 28.33 -18.26
N TYR A 167 10.21 28.34 -18.34
CA TYR A 167 9.49 28.42 -19.59
C TYR A 167 8.51 29.59 -19.57
N MET A 168 8.41 30.30 -20.69
CA MET A 168 7.40 31.33 -20.91
C MET A 168 6.67 31.06 -22.22
N GLY A 169 5.34 31.12 -22.17
CA GLY A 169 4.52 30.95 -23.37
C GLY A 169 3.08 31.43 -23.23
N ARG A 170 2.38 31.44 -24.36
CA ARG A 170 0.94 31.73 -24.44
C ARG A 170 0.14 30.44 -24.28
N LEU A 171 -0.83 30.41 -23.38
CA LEU A 171 -1.70 29.26 -23.19
C LEU A 171 -2.59 29.06 -24.42
N VAL A 172 -2.52 27.88 -25.03
CA VAL A 172 -3.33 27.51 -26.20
C VAL A 172 -4.64 26.86 -25.75
N ALA A 173 -4.54 25.86 -24.86
CA ALA A 173 -5.70 25.14 -24.32
C ALA A 173 -5.35 24.34 -23.05
N SER A 174 -6.39 23.83 -22.38
CA SER A 174 -6.31 23.05 -21.14
C SER A 174 -7.06 21.72 -21.28
N GLY A 175 -6.65 20.70 -20.51
CA GLY A 175 -7.21 19.35 -20.59
C GLY A 175 -8.51 19.14 -19.82
N SER A 176 -9.08 17.95 -19.96
CA SER A 176 -10.47 17.62 -19.57
C SER A 176 -10.53 16.88 -18.23
N ARG A 177 -9.80 17.39 -17.23
CA ARG A 177 -9.78 16.80 -15.88
C ARG A 177 -11.12 16.86 -15.15
N ASP A 178 -12.05 17.70 -15.60
CA ASP A 178 -13.43 17.74 -15.12
C ASP A 178 -14.16 16.39 -15.33
N LEU A 179 -13.77 15.61 -16.35
CA LEU A 179 -14.30 14.27 -16.59
C LEU A 179 -13.99 13.31 -15.45
N VAL A 180 -12.84 13.45 -14.79
CA VAL A 180 -12.50 12.65 -13.60
C VAL A 180 -13.51 12.90 -12.48
N GLN A 181 -14.01 14.12 -12.35
CA GLN A 181 -15.04 14.46 -11.37
C GLN A 181 -16.44 13.97 -11.76
N LYS A 182 -16.75 13.93 -13.06
CA LYS A 182 -18.01 13.35 -13.59
C LYS A 182 -18.09 11.85 -13.29
N TYR A 183 -17.02 11.10 -13.52
CA TYR A 183 -16.98 9.64 -13.35
C TYR A 183 -16.51 9.17 -11.97
N ASN A 184 -16.31 10.10 -11.03
CA ASN A 184 -15.84 9.81 -9.68
C ASN A 184 -16.67 8.69 -9.02
N LEU A 185 -15.99 7.64 -8.58
CA LEU A 185 -16.61 6.44 -8.02
C LEU A 185 -17.48 6.71 -6.80
N LYS A 186 -17.17 7.74 -5.99
CA LYS A 186 -17.98 8.12 -4.81
C LYS A 186 -19.37 8.61 -5.18
N LYS A 187 -19.55 9.12 -6.41
CA LYS A 187 -20.83 9.63 -6.92
C LYS A 187 -21.57 8.60 -7.77
N ARG A 188 -20.98 7.44 -8.05
CA ARG A 188 -21.54 6.43 -8.95
C ARG A 188 -22.71 5.70 -8.28
N HIS A 189 -23.82 5.54 -8.99
CA HIS A 189 -25.00 4.84 -8.49
C HIS A 189 -24.70 3.37 -8.16
N TYR A 190 -23.91 2.70 -8.98
CA TYR A 190 -23.52 1.31 -8.74
C TYR A 190 -22.00 1.14 -8.82
N LEU A 191 -21.41 0.65 -7.73
CA LEU A 191 -20.01 0.26 -7.64
C LEU A 191 -19.88 -1.13 -7.02
N GLY A 192 -18.79 -1.81 -7.36
CA GLY A 192 -18.43 -3.13 -6.86
C GLY A 192 -16.93 -3.23 -6.64
N THR A 193 -16.46 -4.38 -6.16
CA THR A 193 -15.03 -4.63 -5.87
C THR A 193 -14.14 -4.63 -7.11
N THR A 194 -14.75 -4.73 -8.30
CA THR A 194 -14.11 -4.71 -9.62
C THR A 194 -14.15 -3.34 -10.29
N SER A 195 -14.75 -2.31 -9.66
CA SER A 195 -14.79 -0.95 -10.23
C SER A 195 -13.38 -0.38 -10.38
N MET A 196 -12.99 -0.04 -11.61
CA MET A 196 -11.74 0.68 -11.89
C MET A 196 -11.88 2.17 -11.59
N ASP A 197 -10.78 2.79 -11.14
CA ASP A 197 -10.64 4.25 -10.95
C ASP A 197 -11.02 5.05 -12.21
N ALA A 198 -11.63 6.22 -12.01
CA ALA A 198 -12.18 7.04 -13.08
C ALA A 198 -11.10 7.69 -13.97
N GLU A 199 -10.03 8.19 -13.37
CA GLU A 199 -8.95 8.87 -14.10
C GLU A 199 -8.25 7.88 -15.04
N LEU A 200 -7.83 6.73 -14.51
CA LEU A 200 -7.19 5.69 -15.30
C LEU A 200 -8.14 5.04 -16.32
N SER A 201 -9.45 4.93 -16.02
CA SER A 201 -10.42 4.41 -17.01
C SER A 201 -10.59 5.34 -18.22
N LEU A 202 -10.44 6.67 -18.03
CA LEU A 202 -10.46 7.64 -19.14
C LEU A 202 -9.15 7.60 -19.93
N VAL A 203 -8.00 7.48 -19.25
CA VAL A 203 -6.69 7.29 -19.90
C VAL A 203 -6.69 6.03 -20.76
N MET A 204 -7.25 4.92 -20.26
CA MET A 204 -7.39 3.68 -21.04
C MET A 204 -8.26 3.87 -22.28
N ALA A 205 -9.36 4.62 -22.19
CA ALA A 205 -10.21 4.91 -23.34
C ALA A 205 -9.47 5.73 -24.41
N ASN A 206 -8.58 6.66 -24.00
CA ASN A 206 -7.70 7.38 -24.90
C ASN A 206 -6.65 6.46 -25.55
N GLN A 207 -5.99 5.59 -24.77
CA GLN A 207 -5.02 4.63 -25.31
C GLN A 207 -5.66 3.60 -26.25
N ALA A 208 -6.92 3.26 -26.03
CA ALA A 208 -7.73 2.39 -26.87
C ALA A 208 -8.21 3.06 -28.16
N LEU A 209 -7.94 4.36 -28.34
CA LEU A 209 -8.44 5.17 -29.45
C LEU A 209 -9.97 5.17 -29.53
N ALA A 210 -10.66 5.10 -28.39
CA ALA A 210 -12.13 5.13 -28.33
C ALA A 210 -12.65 6.43 -28.95
N ASP A 211 -13.53 6.31 -29.94
CA ASP A 211 -14.10 7.45 -30.67
C ASP A 211 -15.50 7.13 -31.23
N ALA A 212 -16.17 8.15 -31.75
CA ALA A 212 -17.45 8.03 -32.42
C ALA A 212 -17.40 7.02 -33.58
N GLY A 213 -18.40 6.14 -33.64
CA GLY A 213 -18.50 5.12 -34.70
C GLY A 213 -17.65 3.87 -34.46
N LYS A 214 -16.81 3.84 -33.41
CA LYS A 214 -16.02 2.67 -33.04
C LYS A 214 -16.76 1.75 -32.07
N LEU A 215 -16.43 0.47 -32.12
CA LEU A 215 -16.97 -0.57 -31.26
C LEU A 215 -15.89 -1.09 -30.30
N VAL A 216 -16.14 -0.92 -29.00
CA VAL A 216 -15.23 -1.30 -27.92
C VAL A 216 -15.83 -2.43 -27.10
N TYR A 217 -15.04 -3.45 -26.81
CA TYR A 217 -15.48 -4.60 -26.03
C TYR A 217 -14.68 -4.77 -24.73
N ASP A 218 -15.37 -5.04 -23.64
CA ASP A 218 -14.77 -5.42 -22.35
C ASP A 218 -15.16 -6.87 -21.98
N PRO A 219 -14.26 -7.86 -22.17
CA PRO A 219 -14.54 -9.25 -21.87
C PRO A 219 -14.69 -9.59 -20.37
N PHE A 220 -14.37 -8.65 -19.47
CA PHE A 220 -14.44 -8.81 -18.02
C PHE A 220 -15.08 -7.58 -17.37
N VAL A 221 -16.31 -7.27 -17.80
CA VAL A 221 -16.95 -5.97 -17.60
C VAL A 221 -17.15 -5.57 -16.14
N GLY A 222 -17.38 -6.53 -15.24
CA GLY A 222 -17.69 -6.25 -13.84
C GLY A 222 -18.83 -5.22 -13.70
N THR A 223 -18.51 -4.05 -13.14
CA THR A 223 -19.47 -2.95 -12.94
C THR A 223 -19.49 -1.90 -14.05
N GLY A 224 -18.75 -2.10 -15.14
CA GLY A 224 -18.85 -1.33 -16.38
C GLY A 224 -17.97 -0.08 -16.50
N SER A 225 -16.94 0.09 -15.66
CA SER A 225 -16.08 1.31 -15.69
C SER A 225 -15.61 1.67 -17.10
N PHE A 226 -15.08 0.69 -17.86
CA PHE A 226 -14.54 0.94 -19.19
C PHE A 226 -15.62 1.17 -20.26
N LEU A 227 -16.80 0.56 -20.10
CA LEU A 227 -17.94 0.84 -20.98
C LEU A 227 -18.32 2.32 -20.90
N PHE A 228 -18.36 2.89 -19.69
CA PHE A 228 -18.81 4.26 -19.49
C PHE A 228 -17.80 5.29 -20.02
N THR A 229 -16.51 5.07 -19.80
CA THR A 229 -15.47 6.01 -20.25
C THR A 229 -15.24 5.94 -21.77
N CYS A 230 -15.31 4.75 -22.38
CA CYS A 230 -15.24 4.65 -23.84
C CYS A 230 -16.50 5.22 -24.50
N ALA A 231 -17.70 4.95 -23.95
CA ALA A 231 -18.95 5.53 -24.45
C ALA A 231 -19.01 7.06 -24.30
N HIS A 232 -18.36 7.62 -23.27
CA HIS A 232 -18.22 9.07 -23.11
C HIS A 232 -17.58 9.71 -24.35
N PHE A 233 -16.56 9.06 -24.89
CA PHE A 233 -15.85 9.50 -26.08
C PHE A 233 -16.52 9.07 -27.38
N GLY A 234 -17.78 8.61 -27.33
CA GLY A 234 -18.63 8.38 -28.49
C GLY A 234 -18.65 6.96 -29.02
N SER A 235 -17.82 6.06 -28.49
CA SER A 235 -17.83 4.66 -28.91
C SER A 235 -19.12 3.94 -28.53
N PHE A 236 -19.48 2.96 -29.34
CA PHE A 236 -20.42 1.93 -28.94
C PHE A 236 -19.67 0.90 -28.09
N THR A 237 -20.25 0.49 -26.97
CA THR A 237 -19.56 -0.39 -26.02
C THR A 237 -20.38 -1.63 -25.68
N LEU A 238 -19.70 -2.77 -25.62
CA LEU A 238 -20.24 -4.07 -25.25
C LEU A 238 -19.40 -4.64 -24.11
N GLY A 239 -20.05 -5.28 -23.14
CA GLY A 239 -19.36 -5.99 -22.06
C GLY A 239 -19.75 -7.45 -22.00
N SER A 240 -18.88 -8.28 -21.41
CA SER A 240 -19.29 -9.59 -20.91
C SER A 240 -18.69 -9.91 -19.55
N ASP A 241 -19.37 -10.73 -18.77
CA ASP A 241 -18.85 -11.25 -17.51
C ASP A 241 -19.32 -12.70 -17.33
N ILE A 242 -18.51 -13.56 -16.72
CA ILE A 242 -18.97 -14.90 -16.35
C ILE A 242 -19.95 -14.83 -15.17
N ASP A 243 -19.80 -13.83 -14.29
CA ASP A 243 -20.65 -13.57 -13.15
C ASP A 243 -21.63 -12.41 -13.43
N GLY A 244 -22.78 -12.75 -14.00
CA GLY A 244 -23.85 -11.78 -14.27
C GLY A 244 -24.37 -11.02 -13.04
N ARG A 245 -24.03 -11.40 -11.81
CA ARG A 245 -24.37 -10.63 -10.61
C ARG A 245 -23.60 -9.31 -10.54
N GLN A 246 -22.39 -9.24 -11.10
CA GLN A 246 -21.64 -7.97 -11.19
C GLN A 246 -22.30 -7.00 -12.16
N ILE A 247 -22.97 -7.51 -13.20
CA ILE A 247 -23.69 -6.68 -14.18
C ILE A 247 -25.03 -6.19 -13.60
N ARG A 248 -25.82 -7.14 -13.08
CA ARG A 248 -27.18 -6.85 -12.55
C ARG A 248 -27.15 -6.08 -11.23
N GLY A 249 -26.09 -6.29 -10.43
CA GLY A 249 -25.96 -5.77 -9.08
C GLY A 249 -27.02 -6.29 -8.11
N LYS A 250 -27.26 -5.58 -7.01
CA LYS A 250 -28.05 -6.09 -5.86
C LYS A 250 -29.55 -5.82 -5.96
N SER A 251 -29.97 -4.85 -6.78
CA SER A 251 -31.37 -4.48 -6.97
C SER A 251 -31.59 -3.86 -8.35
N LYS A 252 -32.85 -3.72 -8.78
CA LYS A 252 -33.21 -3.19 -10.12
C LYS A 252 -32.58 -1.83 -10.44
N ASP A 253 -32.37 -0.98 -9.43
CA ASP A 253 -31.82 0.37 -9.59
C ASP A 253 -30.32 0.47 -9.26
N ARG A 254 -29.65 -0.66 -8.98
CA ARG A 254 -28.27 -0.73 -8.50
C ARG A 254 -27.47 -1.75 -9.30
N GLY A 255 -27.33 -1.50 -10.61
CA GLY A 255 -26.55 -2.31 -11.54
C GLY A 255 -25.92 -1.46 -12.64
N VAL A 256 -25.28 -2.09 -13.64
CA VAL A 256 -24.65 -1.38 -14.77
C VAL A 256 -25.64 -0.46 -15.47
N LYS A 257 -26.91 -0.89 -15.63
CA LYS A 257 -27.98 -0.11 -16.24
C LYS A 257 -28.20 1.26 -15.56
N SER A 258 -28.18 1.32 -14.23
CA SER A 258 -28.42 2.60 -13.54
C SER A 258 -27.23 3.56 -13.65
N ASN A 259 -26.02 3.07 -13.89
CA ASN A 259 -24.87 3.90 -14.25
C ASN A 259 -24.99 4.44 -15.69
N ILE A 260 -25.47 3.62 -16.64
CA ILE A 260 -25.74 4.06 -18.02
C ILE A 260 -26.71 5.24 -17.99
N GLU A 261 -27.78 5.11 -17.22
CA GLU A 261 -28.79 6.16 -17.04
C GLU A 261 -28.21 7.40 -16.34
N GLN A 262 -27.45 7.21 -15.26
CA GLN A 262 -26.78 8.31 -14.54
C GLN A 262 -25.92 9.19 -15.46
N TYR A 263 -25.17 8.55 -16.37
CA TYR A 263 -24.21 9.25 -17.22
C TYR A 263 -24.79 9.67 -18.58
N ASN A 264 -26.08 9.39 -18.84
CA ASN A 264 -26.77 9.61 -20.10
C ASN A 264 -26.06 8.93 -21.29
N LEU A 265 -25.74 7.65 -21.14
CA LEU A 265 -25.00 6.84 -22.12
C LEU A 265 -25.86 5.81 -22.85
N GLN A 266 -27.19 5.92 -22.74
CA GLN A 266 -28.14 5.11 -23.49
C GLN A 266 -27.89 5.27 -24.99
N GLY A 267 -27.92 4.17 -25.74
CA GLY A 267 -27.61 4.15 -27.16
C GLY A 267 -26.11 4.18 -27.50
N ARG A 268 -25.22 4.32 -26.50
CA ARG A 268 -23.77 4.10 -26.65
C ARG A 268 -23.34 2.81 -25.99
N VAL A 269 -23.74 2.60 -24.74
CA VAL A 269 -23.57 1.28 -24.10
C VAL A 269 -24.66 0.37 -24.65
N LEU A 270 -24.25 -0.62 -25.46
CA LEU A 270 -25.16 -1.48 -26.20
C LEU A 270 -25.74 -2.57 -25.31
N ASP A 271 -24.89 -3.36 -24.67
CA ASP A 271 -25.31 -4.43 -23.76
C ASP A 271 -24.14 -4.96 -22.90
N SER A 272 -24.49 -5.71 -21.85
CA SER A 272 -23.57 -6.50 -21.02
C SER A 272 -24.06 -7.94 -20.94
N LEU A 273 -23.31 -8.86 -21.54
CA LEU A 273 -23.67 -10.27 -21.72
C LEU A 273 -23.08 -11.17 -20.63
N VAL A 274 -23.69 -12.35 -20.42
CA VAL A 274 -23.22 -13.31 -19.41
C VAL A 274 -22.73 -14.59 -20.07
N PHE A 275 -21.41 -14.78 -20.11
CA PHE A 275 -20.77 -16.02 -20.59
C PHE A 275 -19.30 -16.09 -20.14
N ASP A 276 -18.71 -17.28 -20.27
CA ASP A 276 -17.28 -17.49 -20.13
C ASP A 276 -16.57 -17.08 -21.42
N VAL A 277 -15.61 -16.15 -21.35
CA VAL A 277 -14.88 -15.63 -22.51
C VAL A 277 -14.13 -16.74 -23.28
N THR A 278 -13.72 -17.81 -22.61
CA THR A 278 -13.06 -18.97 -23.27
C THR A 278 -14.02 -19.81 -24.11
N LYS A 279 -15.33 -19.60 -23.93
CA LYS A 279 -16.46 -20.22 -24.64
C LYS A 279 -17.43 -19.15 -25.15
N ASN A 280 -16.89 -18.02 -25.59
CA ASN A 280 -17.68 -16.90 -26.05
C ASN A 280 -18.53 -17.25 -27.30
N PRO A 281 -19.70 -16.62 -27.48
CA PRO A 281 -20.57 -16.88 -28.62
C PRO A 281 -20.22 -16.04 -29.87
N TRP A 282 -19.06 -15.37 -29.88
CA TRP A 282 -18.72 -14.45 -30.96
C TRP A 282 -18.34 -15.20 -32.23
N ARG A 283 -18.71 -14.63 -33.37
CA ARG A 283 -18.17 -15.08 -34.66
C ARG A 283 -16.70 -14.69 -34.73
N CYS A 284 -15.87 -15.58 -35.27
CA CYS A 284 -14.45 -15.35 -35.48
C CYS A 284 -14.24 -14.44 -36.69
N GLU A 285 -14.49 -13.14 -36.49
CA GLU A 285 -14.35 -12.09 -37.49
C GLU A 285 -13.63 -10.87 -36.87
N GLU A 286 -13.03 -10.03 -37.72
CA GLU A 286 -12.36 -8.79 -37.29
C GLU A 286 -13.37 -7.62 -37.23
N TRP A 287 -14.15 -7.54 -36.16
CA TRP A 287 -15.25 -6.58 -36.03
C TRP A 287 -15.07 -5.56 -34.89
N LEU A 288 -14.07 -5.72 -34.03
CA LEU A 288 -13.78 -4.82 -32.91
C LEU A 288 -12.72 -3.77 -33.28
N ASP A 289 -12.95 -2.52 -32.87
CA ASP A 289 -11.97 -1.45 -33.02
C ASP A 289 -11.05 -1.37 -31.78
N ALA A 290 -11.56 -1.74 -30.60
CA ALA A 290 -10.72 -1.91 -29.42
C ALA A 290 -11.27 -2.93 -28.40
N ILE A 291 -10.38 -3.45 -27.58
CA ILE A 291 -10.69 -4.24 -26.39
C ILE A 291 -10.07 -3.53 -25.19
N VAL A 292 -10.87 -3.23 -24.17
CA VAL A 292 -10.42 -2.49 -22.97
C VAL A 292 -10.87 -3.25 -21.74
N THR A 293 -9.94 -3.70 -20.91
CA THR A 293 -10.31 -4.58 -19.80
C THR A 293 -9.31 -4.61 -18.64
N ALA A 294 -9.74 -5.18 -17.52
CA ALA A 294 -8.89 -5.48 -16.38
C ALA A 294 -9.18 -6.92 -15.95
N PRO A 295 -8.49 -7.93 -16.52
CA PRO A 295 -8.75 -9.32 -16.16
C PRO A 295 -8.62 -9.50 -14.65
N TYR A 296 -9.54 -10.26 -14.05
CA TYR A 296 -9.71 -10.29 -12.59
C TYR A 296 -8.40 -10.56 -11.84
N GLY A 297 -7.97 -9.59 -11.03
CA GLY A 297 -6.85 -9.78 -10.10
C GLY A 297 -7.23 -10.54 -8.82
N VAL A 298 -6.44 -10.34 -7.76
CA VAL A 298 -6.51 -11.08 -6.47
C VAL A 298 -7.91 -11.08 -5.83
N ARG A 299 -8.64 -9.95 -5.88
CA ARG A 299 -9.89 -9.75 -5.13
C ARG A 299 -11.09 -10.53 -5.65
N ALA A 300 -11.21 -10.69 -6.97
CA ALA A 300 -12.36 -11.38 -7.59
C ALA A 300 -11.98 -12.78 -8.08
N GLY A 301 -10.72 -12.99 -8.48
CA GLY A 301 -10.17 -14.23 -9.01
C GLY A 301 -10.80 -14.64 -10.34
N ALA A 302 -10.00 -14.76 -11.39
CA ALA A 302 -10.51 -15.18 -12.69
C ALA A 302 -11.08 -16.61 -12.64
N LYS A 303 -12.15 -16.83 -13.40
CA LYS A 303 -12.87 -18.09 -13.48
C LYS A 303 -13.19 -18.44 -14.92
N ARG A 304 -13.20 -19.74 -15.20
CA ARG A 304 -13.71 -20.33 -16.44
C ARG A 304 -14.61 -21.51 -16.09
N LEU A 305 -15.43 -21.94 -17.03
CA LEU A 305 -16.25 -23.12 -16.91
C LEU A 305 -15.36 -24.35 -16.70
N GLY A 306 -15.77 -25.20 -15.77
CA GLY A 306 -15.02 -26.41 -15.45
C GLY A 306 -15.27 -26.89 -14.04
N ARG A 307 -14.84 -28.12 -13.77
CA ARG A 307 -14.89 -28.72 -12.45
C ARG A 307 -13.54 -28.50 -11.77
N LYS A 308 -13.54 -28.28 -10.45
CA LYS A 308 -12.30 -28.13 -9.67
C LYS A 308 -11.49 -29.42 -9.56
N ASP A 309 -12.15 -30.57 -9.70
CA ASP A 309 -11.58 -31.91 -9.53
C ASP A 309 -11.84 -32.66 -10.84
N GLU A 310 -10.86 -32.72 -11.72
CA GLU A 310 -11.00 -33.34 -13.04
C GLU A 310 -10.95 -34.88 -12.95
N ASP A 311 -10.30 -35.42 -11.92
CA ASP A 311 -10.12 -36.86 -11.69
C ASP A 311 -11.32 -37.55 -11.03
N LYS A 312 -12.30 -36.78 -10.55
CA LYS A 312 -13.55 -37.36 -10.04
C LYS A 312 -14.40 -37.83 -11.22
N LYS A 313 -14.72 -39.14 -11.23
CA LYS A 313 -15.63 -39.78 -12.19
C LYS A 313 -16.85 -38.89 -12.49
N PRO A 314 -17.35 -38.86 -13.74
CA PRO A 314 -18.54 -38.08 -14.07
C PRO A 314 -19.67 -38.41 -13.11
N LEU A 315 -20.05 -37.45 -12.27
CA LEU A 315 -21.26 -37.58 -11.45
C LEU A 315 -22.42 -37.88 -12.40
N GLN A 316 -23.23 -38.88 -12.08
CA GLN A 316 -24.54 -39.04 -12.72
C GLN A 316 -25.25 -37.68 -12.74
N LEU A 317 -25.95 -37.39 -13.84
CA LEU A 317 -26.74 -36.17 -13.98
C LEU A 317 -27.66 -36.02 -12.77
N ARG A 318 -27.32 -35.10 -11.87
CA ARG A 318 -28.13 -34.83 -10.69
C ARG A 318 -29.46 -34.28 -11.15
N SER A 319 -30.53 -34.80 -10.55
CA SER A 319 -31.87 -34.30 -10.75
C SER A 319 -32.41 -33.78 -9.42
N TYR A 320 -33.16 -32.69 -9.45
CA TYR A 320 -33.91 -32.18 -8.32
C TYR A 320 -35.37 -32.13 -8.75
N GLU A 321 -36.25 -32.77 -7.97
CA GLU A 321 -37.68 -32.91 -8.31
C GLU A 321 -37.93 -33.53 -9.70
N GLY A 322 -37.10 -34.50 -10.09
CA GLY A 322 -37.22 -35.19 -11.38
C GLY A 322 -36.72 -34.42 -12.59
N VAL A 323 -36.28 -33.16 -12.43
CA VAL A 323 -35.69 -32.35 -13.52
C VAL A 323 -34.16 -32.40 -13.41
N PRO A 324 -33.45 -32.74 -14.50
CA PRO A 324 -31.99 -32.64 -14.53
C PRO A 324 -31.53 -31.23 -14.19
N MET A 325 -30.56 -31.09 -13.29
CA MET A 325 -30.10 -29.78 -12.79
C MET A 325 -29.76 -28.79 -13.91
N HIS A 326 -29.12 -29.25 -14.99
CA HIS A 326 -28.70 -28.41 -16.13
C HIS A 326 -29.86 -27.86 -16.99
N MET A 327 -31.07 -28.39 -16.83
CA MET A 327 -32.28 -27.94 -17.53
C MET A 327 -33.10 -26.94 -16.72
N ARG A 328 -32.73 -26.70 -15.46
CA ARG A 328 -33.45 -25.74 -14.61
C ARG A 328 -33.08 -24.31 -14.98
N GLU A 329 -34.03 -23.39 -14.85
CA GLU A 329 -33.81 -21.95 -15.12
C GLU A 329 -32.83 -21.30 -14.13
N ASP A 330 -32.74 -21.82 -12.90
CA ASP A 330 -31.83 -21.35 -11.84
C ASP A 330 -30.45 -22.03 -11.88
N TYR A 331 -30.17 -22.84 -12.91
CA TYR A 331 -28.91 -23.55 -13.03
C TYR A 331 -27.74 -22.60 -13.32
N TYR A 332 -26.72 -22.67 -12.46
CA TYR A 332 -25.44 -22.00 -12.69
C TYR A 332 -24.35 -23.04 -12.98
N PRO A 333 -23.72 -23.02 -14.17
CA PRO A 333 -22.65 -23.96 -14.50
C PRO A 333 -21.48 -23.92 -13.52
N PRO A 334 -20.83 -25.07 -13.23
CA PRO A 334 -19.67 -25.11 -12.37
C PRO A 334 -18.50 -24.33 -13.00
N THR A 335 -17.74 -23.65 -12.15
CA THR A 335 -16.55 -22.88 -12.54
C THR A 335 -15.33 -23.37 -11.79
N LYS A 336 -14.16 -23.26 -12.45
CA LYS A 336 -12.84 -23.51 -11.86
C LYS A 336 -12.00 -22.23 -11.91
N PRO A 337 -10.95 -22.13 -11.07
CA PRO A 337 -9.97 -21.06 -11.19
C PRO A 337 -9.41 -20.98 -12.62
N TYR A 338 -9.19 -19.75 -13.09
CA TYR A 338 -8.58 -19.46 -14.36
C TYR A 338 -7.26 -18.76 -14.05
N GLU A 339 -6.14 -19.40 -14.42
CA GLU A 339 -4.82 -18.91 -14.05
C GLU A 339 -4.47 -17.67 -14.88
N MET A 340 -3.77 -16.69 -14.31
CA MET A 340 -3.55 -15.39 -14.93
C MET A 340 -2.77 -15.49 -16.25
N SER A 341 -1.75 -16.33 -16.35
CA SER A 341 -1.03 -16.54 -17.61
C SER A 341 -1.92 -17.14 -18.70
N GLU A 342 -2.84 -18.05 -18.35
CA GLU A 342 -3.85 -18.57 -19.29
C GLU A 342 -4.82 -17.46 -19.71
N VAL A 343 -5.31 -16.64 -18.77
CA VAL A 343 -6.19 -15.49 -19.06
C VAL A 343 -5.55 -14.55 -20.06
N LEU A 344 -4.28 -14.21 -19.86
CA LEU A 344 -3.55 -13.28 -20.70
C LEU A 344 -3.27 -13.88 -22.08
N SER A 345 -2.90 -15.16 -22.14
CA SER A 345 -2.69 -15.87 -23.40
C SER A 345 -3.95 -15.90 -24.26
N ASP A 346 -5.07 -16.32 -23.66
CA ASP A 346 -6.37 -16.41 -24.32
C ASP A 346 -6.92 -15.02 -24.68
N LEU A 347 -6.69 -13.99 -23.84
CA LEU A 347 -7.07 -12.61 -24.14
C LEU A 347 -6.31 -12.07 -25.35
N LEU A 348 -5.00 -12.32 -25.45
CA LEU A 348 -4.21 -11.86 -26.58
C LEU A 348 -4.59 -12.62 -27.87
N GLU A 349 -4.84 -13.92 -27.79
CA GLU A 349 -5.33 -14.75 -28.90
C GLU A 349 -6.73 -14.29 -29.36
N PHE A 350 -7.63 -14.02 -28.41
CA PHE A 350 -8.95 -13.46 -28.70
C PHE A 350 -8.83 -12.10 -29.39
N SER A 351 -7.92 -11.25 -28.91
CA SER A 351 -7.70 -9.92 -29.48
C SER A 351 -7.13 -10.01 -30.89
N ALA A 352 -6.17 -10.90 -31.13
CA ALA A 352 -5.63 -11.14 -32.46
C ALA A 352 -6.71 -11.61 -33.44
N LYS A 353 -7.67 -12.42 -33.01
CA LYS A 353 -8.81 -12.89 -33.84
C LYS A 353 -9.84 -11.81 -34.15
N HIS A 354 -10.17 -10.95 -33.17
CA HIS A 354 -11.37 -10.11 -33.25
C HIS A 354 -11.12 -8.62 -33.47
N LEU A 355 -9.92 -8.12 -33.15
CA LEU A 355 -9.56 -6.74 -33.48
C LEU A 355 -9.37 -6.59 -34.98
N ARG A 356 -9.72 -5.42 -35.51
CA ARG A 356 -9.30 -4.98 -36.84
C ARG A 356 -7.82 -4.59 -36.83
N THR A 357 -7.19 -4.59 -38.00
CA THR A 357 -5.85 -4.00 -38.14
C THR A 357 -5.91 -2.50 -37.77
N GLY A 358 -4.97 -2.05 -36.94
CA GLY A 358 -4.96 -0.74 -36.27
C GLY A 358 -5.79 -0.67 -34.98
N GLY A 359 -6.56 -1.71 -34.67
CA GLY A 359 -7.31 -1.82 -33.42
C GLY A 359 -6.40 -2.15 -32.24
N ARG A 360 -6.81 -1.73 -31.03
CA ARG A 360 -5.97 -1.85 -29.82
C ARG A 360 -6.58 -2.72 -28.73
N LEU A 361 -5.72 -3.52 -28.10
CA LEU A 361 -6.00 -4.19 -26.82
C LEU A 361 -5.33 -3.37 -25.71
N VAL A 362 -6.11 -2.95 -24.72
CA VAL A 362 -5.65 -2.18 -23.56
C VAL A 362 -6.06 -2.90 -22.29
N TYR A 363 -5.10 -3.40 -21.50
CA TYR A 363 -5.41 -4.20 -20.32
C TYR A 363 -4.47 -3.99 -19.14
N TRP A 364 -4.97 -4.29 -17.94
CA TRP A 364 -4.15 -4.32 -16.73
C TRP A 364 -3.52 -5.70 -16.47
N LEU A 365 -2.22 -5.70 -16.25
CA LEU A 365 -1.41 -6.85 -15.87
C LEU A 365 -0.97 -6.71 -14.40
N PRO A 366 -1.47 -7.53 -13.46
CA PRO A 366 -0.98 -7.53 -12.08
C PRO A 366 0.43 -8.14 -11.99
N THR A 367 1.34 -7.52 -11.23
CA THR A 367 2.76 -7.88 -11.16
C THR A 367 3.34 -7.74 -9.75
N VAL A 368 4.34 -8.57 -9.42
CA VAL A 368 5.19 -8.37 -8.24
C VAL A 368 6.42 -7.59 -8.70
N VAL A 369 6.75 -6.50 -8.02
CA VAL A 369 7.77 -5.54 -8.48
C VAL A 369 9.13 -6.21 -8.69
N ASP A 370 9.58 -7.03 -7.73
CA ASP A 370 10.91 -7.66 -7.79
C ASP A 370 10.97 -8.88 -8.74
N GLU A 371 9.83 -9.45 -9.11
CA GLU A 371 9.78 -10.63 -9.98
C GLU A 371 9.53 -10.28 -11.45
N TYR A 372 8.89 -9.15 -11.72
CA TYR A 372 8.46 -8.79 -13.06
C TYR A 372 9.62 -8.55 -14.04
N SER A 373 9.42 -8.97 -15.29
CA SER A 373 10.24 -8.60 -16.43
C SER A 373 9.34 -8.19 -17.59
N ASN A 374 9.80 -7.30 -18.48
CA ASN A 374 9.07 -6.96 -19.71
C ASN A 374 8.81 -8.18 -20.62
N THR A 375 9.59 -9.25 -20.45
CA THR A 375 9.38 -10.54 -21.14
C THR A 375 8.15 -11.31 -20.63
N ASP A 376 7.59 -10.93 -19.48
CA ASP A 376 6.38 -11.56 -18.92
C ASP A 376 5.11 -11.15 -19.67
N VAL A 377 5.19 -10.14 -20.54
CA VAL A 377 4.08 -9.73 -21.39
C VAL A 377 3.93 -10.74 -22.55
N PRO A 378 2.76 -11.39 -22.72
CA PRO A 378 2.56 -12.32 -23.83
C PRO A 378 2.74 -11.65 -25.19
N GLN A 379 3.19 -12.43 -26.17
CA GLN A 379 3.42 -11.96 -27.54
C GLN A 379 2.58 -12.72 -28.54
N HIS A 380 2.21 -12.07 -29.65
CA HIS A 380 1.49 -12.68 -30.75
C HIS A 380 1.97 -12.06 -32.08
N PRO A 381 2.22 -12.82 -33.16
CA PRO A 381 2.77 -12.30 -34.43
C PRO A 381 1.98 -11.15 -35.08
N SER A 382 0.66 -11.11 -34.88
CA SER A 382 -0.24 -10.06 -35.36
C SER A 382 -0.29 -8.80 -34.48
N MET A 383 0.31 -8.81 -33.29
CA MET A 383 0.19 -7.75 -32.28
C MET A 383 1.56 -7.15 -31.95
N VAL A 384 1.62 -5.84 -31.73
CA VAL A 384 2.83 -5.13 -31.28
C VAL A 384 2.54 -4.37 -29.99
N LEU A 385 3.48 -4.44 -29.04
CA LEU A 385 3.44 -3.66 -27.80
C LEU A 385 3.66 -2.18 -28.11
N ILE A 386 2.70 -1.35 -27.73
CA ILE A 386 2.75 0.12 -27.86
C ILE A 386 3.25 0.75 -26.57
N SER A 387 2.70 0.34 -25.42
CA SER A 387 3.09 0.89 -24.12
C SER A 387 2.96 -0.13 -22.99
N ASN A 388 3.76 0.08 -21.95
CA ASN A 388 3.80 -0.72 -20.72
C ASN A 388 4.06 0.23 -19.55
N SER A 389 2.98 0.75 -18.95
CA SER A 389 3.05 1.79 -17.91
C SER A 389 2.78 1.19 -16.53
N GLU A 390 3.72 1.34 -15.59
CA GLU A 390 3.59 0.85 -14.22
C GLU A 390 2.79 1.78 -13.31
N GLN A 391 1.86 1.19 -12.57
CA GLN A 391 1.34 1.76 -11.33
C GLN A 391 1.82 0.92 -10.15
N ASN A 392 2.74 1.50 -9.38
CA ASN A 392 3.43 0.86 -8.27
C ASN A 392 2.68 1.11 -6.93
N PHE A 393 2.60 0.08 -6.09
CA PHE A 393 1.99 0.09 -4.75
C PHE A 393 2.93 -0.49 -3.67
N GLY A 394 4.25 -0.38 -3.87
CA GLY A 394 5.28 -0.96 -3.01
C GLY A 394 5.78 -2.29 -3.57
N GLN A 395 5.47 -3.41 -2.90
CA GLN A 395 5.86 -4.76 -3.34
C GLN A 395 5.06 -5.23 -4.56
N TRP A 396 3.87 -4.67 -4.74
CA TRP A 396 2.93 -5.02 -5.80
C TRP A 396 2.84 -3.87 -6.79
N SER A 397 2.74 -4.20 -8.07
CA SER A 397 2.39 -3.24 -9.10
C SER A 397 1.33 -3.81 -10.01
N ARG A 398 0.78 -2.94 -10.86
CA ARG A 398 0.05 -3.37 -12.05
C ARG A 398 0.53 -2.54 -13.22
N ARG A 399 0.53 -3.14 -14.39
CA ARG A 399 1.00 -2.53 -15.62
C ARG A 399 -0.13 -2.37 -16.60
N LEU A 400 -0.30 -1.17 -17.12
CA LEU A 400 -1.22 -0.92 -18.23
C LEU A 400 -0.48 -1.26 -19.51
N ILE A 401 -0.93 -2.32 -20.16
CA ILE A 401 -0.38 -2.82 -21.41
C ILE A 401 -1.30 -2.39 -22.55
N THR A 402 -0.73 -1.69 -23.53
CA THR A 402 -1.41 -1.36 -24.78
C THR A 402 -0.71 -2.07 -25.93
N MET A 403 -1.48 -2.86 -26.67
CA MET A 403 -1.05 -3.59 -27.86
C MET A 403 -1.87 -3.12 -29.07
N GLU A 404 -1.26 -3.07 -30.24
CA GLU A 404 -1.93 -2.75 -31.50
C GLU A 404 -1.83 -3.91 -32.47
N LYS A 405 -2.94 -4.22 -33.15
CA LYS A 405 -2.96 -5.22 -34.20
C LYS A 405 -2.37 -4.65 -35.49
N VAL A 406 -1.27 -5.20 -35.96
CA VAL A 406 -0.54 -4.70 -37.14
C VAL A 406 -0.71 -5.59 -38.37
N LYS A 407 -1.23 -6.81 -38.20
CA LYS A 407 -1.45 -7.77 -39.29
C LYS A 407 -2.76 -8.53 -39.08
N ALA A 408 -3.35 -9.02 -40.17
CA ALA A 408 -4.51 -9.90 -40.11
C ALA A 408 -4.21 -11.17 -39.29
N TYR A 409 -5.26 -11.78 -38.72
CA TYR A 409 -5.13 -13.03 -37.99
C TYR A 409 -4.75 -14.19 -38.93
N ASN A 410 -3.90 -15.09 -38.47
CA ASN A 410 -3.60 -16.35 -39.13
C ASN A 410 -3.79 -17.51 -38.16
N ALA A 411 -4.52 -18.55 -38.56
CA ALA A 411 -4.80 -19.70 -37.71
C ALA A 411 -3.56 -20.51 -37.28
N LYS A 412 -2.41 -20.29 -37.93
CA LYS A 412 -1.12 -20.88 -37.56
C LYS A 412 -0.33 -20.04 -36.55
N ASP A 413 -0.71 -18.77 -36.41
CA ASP A 413 -0.10 -17.88 -35.43
C ASP A 413 -0.80 -18.12 -34.09
N HIS A 414 0.01 -18.25 -33.04
CA HIS A 414 -0.48 -18.48 -31.69
C HIS A 414 0.23 -17.55 -30.72
N THR A 415 -0.47 -17.20 -29.65
CA THR A 415 0.15 -16.49 -28.53
C THR A 415 1.30 -17.32 -27.94
N THR A 416 2.45 -16.68 -27.79
CA THR A 416 3.61 -17.24 -27.10
C THR A 416 3.78 -16.57 -25.75
N LEU A 417 3.87 -17.40 -24.71
CA LEU A 417 4.32 -16.97 -23.38
C LEU A 417 5.81 -17.22 -23.28
N THR A 418 6.59 -16.18 -22.99
CA THR A 418 8.01 -16.31 -22.64
C THR A 418 8.14 -16.83 -21.20
N ALA A 419 7.77 -18.09 -20.97
CA ALA A 419 8.22 -18.83 -19.79
C ALA A 419 9.55 -19.51 -20.15
N ALA A 420 10.55 -19.40 -19.29
CA ALA A 420 11.71 -20.30 -19.34
C ALA A 420 11.18 -21.74 -19.40
N ALA A 421 11.46 -22.41 -20.53
CA ALA A 421 11.23 -23.81 -20.86
C ALA A 421 10.31 -24.59 -19.91
N THR A 422 9.09 -24.86 -20.36
CA THR A 422 8.44 -26.13 -20.04
C THR A 422 9.29 -27.23 -20.66
N GLU A 423 9.95 -28.05 -19.83
CA GLU A 423 9.92 -29.53 -19.86
C GLU A 423 11.21 -30.24 -19.44
N THR A 424 10.99 -31.39 -18.78
CA THR A 424 11.84 -32.58 -18.65
C THR A 424 13.04 -32.57 -17.71
N ALA A 425 13.04 -33.60 -16.85
CA ALA A 425 14.11 -33.97 -15.95
C ALA A 425 15.46 -34.13 -16.67
N SER A 426 16.49 -33.42 -16.21
CA SER A 426 17.77 -34.00 -15.73
C SER A 426 18.86 -32.93 -15.60
N THR A 427 19.71 -33.15 -14.59
CA THR A 427 21.04 -32.56 -14.34
C THR A 427 21.15 -31.07 -13.95
N GLY A 428 21.10 -30.82 -12.65
CA GLY A 428 22.24 -30.26 -11.90
C GLY A 428 22.77 -28.87 -12.29
N SER A 429 21.99 -27.82 -12.05
CA SER A 429 22.51 -26.49 -11.69
C SER A 429 21.51 -25.76 -10.78
N SER A 430 21.98 -25.14 -9.71
CA SER A 430 21.19 -24.65 -8.56
C SER A 430 20.49 -23.29 -8.75
N ASP A 431 20.14 -22.89 -9.97
CA ASP A 431 19.26 -21.73 -10.20
C ASP A 431 17.89 -22.22 -10.62
N SER A 432 16.91 -22.06 -9.72
CA SER A 432 15.51 -22.31 -10.04
C SER A 432 15.05 -21.37 -11.16
N PRO A 433 14.25 -21.85 -12.14
CA PRO A 433 13.76 -21.00 -13.22
C PRO A 433 12.94 -19.84 -12.66
N LYS A 434 13.25 -18.61 -13.11
CA LYS A 434 12.52 -17.40 -12.71
C LYS A 434 11.06 -17.53 -13.17
N SER A 435 10.16 -17.63 -12.20
CA SER A 435 8.71 -17.63 -12.44
C SER A 435 8.26 -16.25 -12.91
N MET A 436 7.32 -16.18 -13.86
CA MET A 436 6.73 -14.91 -14.30
C MET A 436 6.11 -14.16 -13.11
N GLY A 437 6.23 -12.83 -13.06
CA GLY A 437 5.79 -12.04 -11.90
C GLY A 437 4.30 -12.16 -11.57
N HIS A 438 3.49 -12.58 -12.55
CA HIS A 438 2.04 -12.79 -12.43
C HIS A 438 1.63 -14.26 -12.22
N TYR A 439 2.55 -15.22 -12.26
CA TYR A 439 2.24 -16.63 -12.05
C TYR A 439 1.86 -16.88 -10.57
N LEU A 440 0.76 -17.60 -10.35
CA LEU A 440 0.17 -17.83 -9.01
C LEU A 440 -0.03 -16.54 -8.20
N PHE A 441 -0.23 -15.39 -8.87
CA PHE A 441 -0.34 -14.07 -8.22
C PHE A 441 -1.36 -14.04 -7.07
N ARG A 442 -2.45 -14.80 -7.20
CA ARG A 442 -3.48 -14.94 -6.17
C ARG A 442 -2.99 -15.61 -4.88
N GLU A 443 -2.10 -16.58 -5.00
CA GLU A 443 -1.55 -17.32 -3.84
C GLU A 443 -0.52 -16.49 -3.08
N LYS A 444 0.15 -15.56 -3.77
CA LYS A 444 1.14 -14.66 -3.19
C LYS A 444 0.54 -13.58 -2.27
N GLY A 445 -0.77 -13.31 -2.36
CA GLY A 445 -1.48 -12.27 -1.59
C GLY A 445 -2.39 -12.80 -0.47
N GLN A 446 -2.12 -13.99 0.08
CA GLN A 446 -2.86 -14.53 1.24
C GLN A 446 -2.12 -14.18 2.54
N ASP A 447 -2.86 -13.61 3.52
CA ASP A 447 -2.38 -13.50 4.89
C ASP A 447 -2.39 -14.88 5.55
N PHE A 448 -1.36 -15.18 6.33
CA PHE A 448 -1.24 -16.39 7.12
C PHE A 448 -1.34 -16.07 8.59
N ILE A 449 -2.10 -16.87 9.33
CA ILE A 449 -2.23 -16.71 10.78
C ILE A 449 -1.67 -17.98 11.44
N GLN A 450 -0.68 -17.81 12.31
CA GLN A 450 -0.24 -18.86 13.22
C GLN A 450 -0.69 -18.50 14.64
N GLN A 451 -1.43 -19.39 15.30
CA GLN A 451 -1.75 -19.19 16.71
C GLN A 451 -0.58 -19.65 17.57
N VAL A 452 -0.30 -18.90 18.63
CA VAL A 452 0.76 -19.20 19.60
C VAL A 452 0.19 -19.14 21.00
N ARG A 453 0.34 -20.23 21.77
CA ARG A 453 -0.12 -20.31 23.16
C ARG A 453 1.05 -20.07 24.09
N ILE A 454 0.88 -19.11 24.99
CA ILE A 454 1.80 -18.84 26.09
C ILE A 454 1.15 -19.38 27.36
N THR A 455 1.86 -20.24 28.09
CA THR A 455 1.39 -20.90 29.31
C THR A 455 2.28 -20.53 30.49
N CYS A 456 1.66 -20.06 31.56
CA CYS A 456 2.30 -19.80 32.85
C CYS A 456 1.90 -20.88 33.86
N ASN A 457 2.89 -21.43 34.56
CA ASN A 457 2.72 -22.28 35.74
C ASN A 457 3.42 -21.62 36.92
N SER A 458 2.75 -21.50 38.06
CA SER A 458 3.31 -20.89 39.27
C SER A 458 2.96 -21.68 40.52
N SER A 459 3.88 -21.66 41.49
CA SER A 459 3.71 -22.28 42.80
C SER A 459 4.33 -21.41 43.88
N TRP A 460 3.78 -21.49 45.09
CA TRP A 460 4.37 -20.80 46.24
C TRP A 460 5.59 -21.54 46.74
N THR A 461 6.66 -20.80 47.03
CA THR A 461 7.84 -21.34 47.70
C THR A 461 7.73 -21.19 49.22
N SER A 462 8.59 -21.91 49.96
CA SER A 462 8.77 -21.69 51.40
C SER A 462 9.59 -20.43 51.72
N GLN A 463 10.10 -19.73 50.70
CA GLN A 463 10.94 -18.55 50.83
C GLN A 463 10.08 -17.28 50.93
N GLN A 464 10.50 -16.35 51.78
CA GLN A 464 9.92 -15.02 51.90
C GLN A 464 10.97 -13.97 51.54
N ASN A 465 10.54 -12.87 50.94
CA ASN A 465 11.39 -11.69 50.77
C ASN A 465 11.58 -10.97 52.12
N ALA A 466 12.45 -9.95 52.16
CA ALA A 466 12.81 -9.23 53.39
C ALA A 466 11.60 -8.56 54.07
N THR A 467 10.56 -8.21 53.29
CA THR A 467 9.28 -7.66 53.78
C THR A 467 8.26 -8.72 54.23
N GLY A 468 8.65 -10.00 54.25
CA GLY A 468 7.81 -11.12 54.70
C GLY A 468 6.84 -11.68 53.65
N GLN A 469 6.85 -11.15 52.42
CA GLN A 469 5.99 -11.64 51.33
C GLN A 469 6.54 -12.96 50.78
N ARG A 470 5.65 -13.90 50.48
CA ARG A 470 6.02 -15.21 49.91
C ARG A 470 6.47 -15.05 48.46
N ILE A 471 7.52 -15.77 48.08
CA ILE A 471 8.05 -15.79 46.71
C ILE A 471 7.36 -16.88 45.90
N ARG A 472 7.01 -16.58 44.64
CA ARG A 472 6.50 -17.58 43.69
C ARG A 472 7.64 -18.11 42.82
N ASP A 473 7.60 -19.41 42.58
CA ASP A 473 8.39 -20.09 41.54
C ASP A 473 7.47 -20.25 40.33
N TRP A 474 7.83 -19.63 39.21
CA TRP A 474 6.98 -19.55 38.02
C TRP A 474 7.75 -19.87 36.73
N LYS A 475 7.03 -20.47 35.78
CA LYS A 475 7.55 -20.94 34.49
C LYS A 475 6.63 -20.48 33.37
N VAL A 476 7.19 -19.83 32.36
CA VAL A 476 6.50 -19.44 31.13
C VAL A 476 7.03 -20.29 29.98
N THR A 477 6.12 -20.78 29.15
CA THR A 477 6.42 -21.57 27.95
C THR A 477 5.58 -21.09 26.78
N MET A 478 6.04 -21.32 25.56
CA MET A 478 5.39 -20.89 24.33
C MET A 478 5.47 -21.98 23.25
N VAL A 479 4.32 -22.30 22.66
CA VAL A 479 4.17 -23.34 21.61
C VAL A 479 3.18 -22.90 20.52
N ALA A 480 3.32 -23.45 19.32
CA ALA A 480 2.36 -23.21 18.23
C ALA A 480 1.06 -23.99 18.46
N ILE A 481 -0.07 -23.41 18.05
CA ILE A 481 -1.38 -24.05 18.04
C ILE A 481 -1.91 -24.11 16.61
N ASP A 482 -2.34 -25.30 16.17
CA ASP A 482 -3.11 -25.50 14.95
C ASP A 482 -4.38 -26.29 15.30
N ASP A 483 -5.54 -25.87 14.79
CA ASP A 483 -6.84 -26.53 15.05
C ASP A 483 -7.09 -26.82 16.55
N ASP A 484 -6.74 -25.86 17.40
CA ASP A 484 -6.80 -25.89 18.88
C ASP A 484 -5.85 -26.87 19.60
N GLU A 485 -5.03 -27.62 18.85
CA GLU A 485 -4.04 -28.58 19.35
C GLU A 485 -2.61 -27.99 19.35
N GLU A 486 -1.79 -28.42 20.31
CA GLU A 486 -0.38 -28.02 20.36
C GLU A 486 0.44 -28.73 19.28
N VAL A 487 1.32 -27.98 18.61
CA VAL A 487 2.21 -28.49 17.56
C VAL A 487 3.68 -28.23 17.96
N PRO A 488 4.26 -29.09 18.81
CA PRO A 488 5.63 -28.94 19.27
C PRO A 488 6.64 -28.96 18.11
N GLY A 489 7.61 -28.05 18.16
CA GLY A 489 8.70 -27.92 17.19
C GLY A 489 8.39 -27.01 16.00
N LYS A 490 7.14 -26.57 15.83
CA LYS A 490 6.76 -25.68 14.74
C LYS A 490 7.34 -24.28 14.93
N LEU A 491 7.38 -23.77 16.17
CA LEU A 491 8.01 -22.48 16.46
C LEU A 491 9.54 -22.57 16.35
N GLN A 492 10.14 -23.69 16.76
CA GLN A 492 11.58 -23.93 16.60
C GLN A 492 12.06 -23.79 15.15
N ALA A 493 11.21 -24.17 14.19
CA ALA A 493 11.51 -24.04 12.76
C ALA A 493 11.31 -22.60 12.23
N MET A 494 10.54 -21.76 12.93
CA MET A 494 10.20 -20.39 12.51
C MET A 494 11.05 -19.32 13.19
N LEU A 495 11.39 -19.50 14.47
CA LEU A 495 12.07 -18.52 15.31
C LEU A 495 13.54 -18.89 15.50
N ASP A 496 14.42 -17.88 15.41
CA ASP A 496 15.82 -18.00 15.80
C ASP A 496 15.93 -18.05 17.33
N PHE A 497 15.23 -17.14 18.03
CA PHE A 497 15.11 -17.13 19.49
C PHE A 497 13.96 -16.21 19.94
N VAL A 498 13.61 -16.31 21.21
CA VAL A 498 12.65 -15.44 21.89
C VAL A 498 13.38 -14.63 22.94
N GLU A 499 13.24 -13.32 22.89
CA GLU A 499 13.80 -12.41 23.87
C GLU A 499 12.74 -12.01 24.89
N TYR A 500 12.98 -12.31 26.16
CA TYR A 500 12.13 -11.94 27.28
C TYR A 500 12.65 -10.69 27.95
N HIS A 501 11.74 -9.74 28.17
CA HIS A 501 12.01 -8.51 28.91
C HIS A 501 11.25 -8.59 30.23
N LEU A 502 11.99 -8.96 31.27
CA LEU A 502 11.57 -9.03 32.66
C LEU A 502 11.54 -7.64 33.30
N HIS A 503 10.86 -7.57 34.45
CA HIS A 503 10.84 -6.38 35.28
C HIS A 503 12.27 -5.91 35.62
N PRO A 504 12.56 -4.59 35.66
CA PRO A 504 13.93 -4.09 35.88
C PRO A 504 14.56 -4.47 37.22
N THR A 505 13.80 -5.04 38.17
CA THR A 505 14.32 -5.60 39.44
C THR A 505 15.02 -6.94 39.28
N PHE A 506 14.84 -7.63 38.15
CA PHE A 506 15.54 -8.89 37.88
C PHE A 506 16.99 -8.62 37.48
N VAL A 507 17.92 -9.45 37.98
CA VAL A 507 19.28 -9.48 37.45
C VAL A 507 19.22 -9.99 36.01
N ASP A 508 19.86 -9.23 35.11
CA ASP A 508 19.79 -9.41 33.65
C ASP A 508 18.34 -9.51 33.15
N PRO A 509 17.63 -8.36 33.08
CA PRO A 509 16.20 -8.32 32.80
C PRO A 509 15.88 -8.68 31.34
N ILE A 510 16.86 -8.70 30.45
CA ILE A 510 16.69 -9.12 29.04
C ILE A 510 17.33 -10.49 28.85
N ARG A 511 16.58 -11.45 28.31
CA ARG A 511 17.02 -12.84 28.18
C ARG A 511 16.59 -13.48 26.88
N GLY A 512 17.53 -14.01 26.10
CA GLY A 512 17.24 -14.77 24.88
C GLY A 512 17.17 -16.28 25.15
N VAL A 513 16.08 -16.92 24.73
CA VAL A 513 15.90 -18.39 24.76
C VAL A 513 15.75 -18.91 23.33
N LYS A 514 16.58 -19.87 22.92
CA LYS A 514 16.64 -20.37 21.54
C LYS A 514 15.78 -21.60 21.28
N ASP A 515 15.55 -22.40 22.31
CA ASP A 515 14.97 -23.73 22.19
C ASP A 515 13.50 -23.74 22.63
N GLU A 516 12.63 -24.32 21.81
CA GLU A 516 11.22 -24.57 22.13
C GLU A 516 11.13 -25.58 23.30
N PRO A 517 10.31 -25.35 24.35
CA PRO A 517 9.15 -24.45 24.42
C PRO A 517 9.46 -23.04 24.92
N TYR A 518 10.66 -22.52 24.69
CA TYR A 518 11.12 -21.19 25.10
C TYR A 518 10.90 -20.99 26.60
N LEU A 519 11.39 -21.95 27.39
CA LEU A 519 11.15 -21.96 28.83
C LEU A 519 11.87 -20.80 29.51
N LEU A 520 11.10 -19.88 30.08
CA LEU A 520 11.58 -18.91 31.06
C LEU A 520 11.16 -19.40 32.46
N HIS A 521 12.13 -19.60 33.35
CA HIS A 521 11.89 -20.05 34.74
C HIS A 521 12.50 -19.04 35.69
N GLU A 522 11.68 -18.52 36.60
CA GLU A 522 12.11 -17.51 37.55
C GLU A 522 11.44 -17.62 38.92
N LYS A 523 12.06 -16.94 39.89
CA LYS A 523 11.51 -16.74 41.23
C LYS A 523 11.36 -15.26 41.51
N GLY A 524 10.14 -14.85 41.85
CA GLY A 524 9.87 -13.43 42.10
C GLY A 524 8.58 -13.20 42.84
N TRP A 525 8.36 -11.93 43.17
CA TRP A 525 7.15 -11.41 43.78
C TRP A 525 6.61 -10.28 42.89
N GLY A 526 5.30 -10.11 42.81
CA GLY A 526 4.64 -9.07 42.02
C GLY A 526 4.06 -9.54 40.67
N GLU A 527 3.00 -8.87 40.23
CA GLU A 527 2.36 -9.05 38.93
C GLU A 527 2.91 -8.03 37.93
N PHE A 528 3.20 -8.42 36.70
CA PHE A 528 3.71 -7.50 35.68
C PHE A 528 3.43 -7.99 34.25
N ASP A 529 3.58 -7.11 33.27
CA ASP A 529 3.47 -7.45 31.86
C ASP A 529 4.82 -7.97 31.33
N LEU A 530 4.85 -9.23 30.92
CA LEU A 530 6.04 -9.87 30.34
C LEU A 530 6.08 -9.59 28.83
N HIS A 531 7.05 -8.78 28.40
CA HIS A 531 7.26 -8.50 26.99
C HIS A 531 8.14 -9.60 26.36
N MET A 532 7.71 -10.12 25.21
CA MET A 532 8.36 -11.20 24.47
C MET A 532 8.58 -10.76 23.03
N ILE A 533 9.83 -10.61 22.62
CA ILE A 533 10.20 -10.27 21.23
C ILE A 533 10.56 -11.56 20.49
N LEU A 534 9.87 -11.79 19.38
CA LEU A 534 10.04 -12.96 18.53
C LEU A 534 10.99 -12.62 17.38
N HIS A 535 12.18 -13.22 17.37
CA HIS A 535 13.13 -13.07 16.27
C HIS A 535 12.99 -14.23 15.30
N PHE A 536 12.63 -13.94 14.05
CA PHE A 536 12.34 -14.95 13.04
C PHE A 536 13.59 -15.36 12.23
N LYS A 537 13.69 -16.65 11.89
CA LYS A 537 14.78 -17.18 11.07
C LYS A 537 14.77 -16.58 9.66
N ASN A 538 15.95 -16.40 9.05
CA ASN A 538 16.13 -16.14 7.62
C ASN A 538 15.28 -14.97 7.05
N ASP A 539 15.03 -13.93 7.85
CA ASP A 539 14.12 -12.83 7.50
C ASP A 539 12.76 -13.34 7.01
N PHE A 540 12.20 -14.32 7.72
CA PHE A 540 10.85 -14.84 7.47
C PHE A 540 9.78 -13.78 7.75
N ALA A 541 9.96 -12.98 8.79
CA ALA A 541 9.12 -11.84 9.17
C ALA A 541 9.96 -10.84 9.99
N PRO A 542 9.55 -9.57 10.08
CA PRO A 542 10.12 -8.64 11.05
C PRO A 542 9.87 -9.12 12.49
N GLU A 543 10.61 -8.58 13.44
CA GLU A 543 10.43 -8.86 14.86
C GLU A 543 9.00 -8.53 15.31
N GLU A 544 8.39 -9.43 16.06
CA GLU A 544 7.04 -9.28 16.58
C GLU A 544 7.07 -9.27 18.10
N GLN A 545 6.36 -8.34 18.72
CA GLN A 545 6.30 -8.23 20.19
C GLN A 545 4.96 -8.73 20.72
N LEU A 546 5.02 -9.72 21.61
CA LEU A 546 3.88 -10.16 22.41
C LEU A 546 3.99 -9.62 23.83
N VAL A 547 2.86 -9.35 24.47
CA VAL A 547 2.78 -8.91 25.87
C VAL A 547 1.91 -9.90 26.63
N PHE A 548 2.49 -10.58 27.61
CA PHE A 548 1.84 -11.61 28.42
C PHE A 548 1.73 -11.16 29.87
N LYS A 549 0.51 -10.96 30.36
CA LYS A 549 0.27 -10.52 31.75
C LYS A 549 0.54 -11.64 32.75
N LEU A 550 1.53 -11.45 33.63
CA LEU A 550 1.82 -12.34 34.75
C LEU A 550 1.01 -11.92 35.99
N ASP A 551 -0.24 -12.39 36.12
CA ASP A 551 -1.12 -12.01 37.26
C ASP A 551 -1.23 -13.05 38.38
N PHE A 552 -0.80 -14.29 38.14
CA PHE A 552 -0.82 -15.38 39.13
C PHE A 552 -2.18 -15.61 39.83
N LYS A 553 -3.30 -15.18 39.24
CA LYS A 553 -4.65 -15.39 39.77
C LYS A 553 -4.98 -16.88 39.85
N GLN A 554 -4.42 -17.66 38.93
CA GLN A 554 -4.47 -19.12 38.93
C GLN A 554 -3.06 -19.70 38.94
N PRO A 555 -2.85 -20.87 39.58
CA PRO A 555 -1.55 -21.53 39.58
C PRO A 555 -1.10 -21.96 38.17
N GLN A 556 -2.03 -22.13 37.24
CA GLN A 556 -1.74 -22.39 35.83
C GLN A 556 -2.77 -21.68 34.94
N TYR A 557 -2.31 -21.00 33.89
CA TYR A 557 -3.18 -20.39 32.88
C TYR A 557 -2.43 -20.21 31.56
N SER A 558 -3.19 -20.07 30.47
CA SER A 558 -2.64 -19.90 29.13
C SER A 558 -3.43 -18.88 28.32
N VAL A 559 -2.75 -18.11 27.48
CA VAL A 559 -3.36 -17.15 26.55
C VAL A 559 -2.85 -17.45 25.14
N THR A 560 -3.74 -17.37 24.15
CA THR A 560 -3.40 -17.61 22.74
C THR A 560 -3.35 -16.29 21.97
N TYR A 561 -2.27 -16.06 21.24
CA TYR A 561 -2.01 -14.87 20.45
C TYR A 561 -1.93 -15.23 18.95
N PRO A 562 -2.58 -14.46 18.07
CA PRO A 562 -2.45 -14.63 16.63
C PRO A 562 -1.20 -13.92 16.11
N LEU A 563 -0.25 -14.67 15.52
CA LEU A 563 0.82 -14.11 14.69
C LEU A 563 0.30 -13.98 13.25
N ILE A 564 0.24 -12.76 12.75
CA ILE A 564 -0.27 -12.45 11.41
C ILE A 564 0.92 -12.19 10.48
N PHE A 565 1.07 -13.05 9.49
CA PHE A 565 2.08 -12.89 8.45
C PHE A 565 1.45 -12.42 7.14
N VAL A 566 1.86 -11.23 6.71
CA VAL A 566 1.42 -10.61 5.47
C VAL A 566 2.51 -10.80 4.42
N ASN A 567 2.15 -11.23 3.20
CA ASN A 567 3.05 -11.39 2.05
C ASN A 567 4.28 -12.29 2.31
N VAL A 568 4.07 -13.45 2.95
CA VAL A 568 5.17 -14.39 3.26
C VAL A 568 5.83 -14.95 2.00
N LYS A 569 7.16 -15.15 2.08
CA LYS A 569 7.93 -15.89 1.08
C LYS A 569 7.32 -17.28 0.86
N ARG A 570 7.37 -17.80 -0.38
CA ARG A 570 6.77 -19.10 -0.77
C ARG A 570 7.22 -20.26 0.12
N SER A 571 8.47 -20.26 0.58
CA SER A 571 9.02 -21.25 1.51
C SER A 571 8.26 -21.27 2.84
N LEU A 572 8.00 -20.10 3.42
CA LEU A 572 7.23 -19.94 4.66
C LEU A 572 5.74 -20.23 4.44
N ALA A 573 5.15 -19.78 3.32
CA ALA A 573 3.77 -20.12 2.95
C ALA A 573 3.54 -21.64 2.87
N THR A 574 4.50 -22.36 2.28
CA THR A 574 4.44 -23.83 2.14
C THR A 574 4.61 -24.52 3.49
N PHE A 575 5.52 -24.00 4.32
CA PHE A 575 5.74 -24.47 5.67
C PHE A 575 4.49 -24.32 6.54
N LEU A 576 3.86 -23.14 6.55
CA LEU A 576 2.66 -22.85 7.34
C LEU A 576 1.43 -23.67 6.92
N LYS A 577 1.35 -24.09 5.64
CA LYS A 577 0.25 -24.92 5.11
C LYS A 577 0.41 -26.42 5.32
N SER A 578 1.61 -26.89 5.69
CA SER A 578 1.89 -28.33 5.76
C SER A 578 1.49 -28.90 7.13
N PRO A 579 0.67 -29.98 7.21
CA PRO A 579 0.37 -30.64 8.47
C PRO A 579 1.64 -31.32 9.02
N GLN A 580 2.23 -30.75 10.07
CA GLN A 580 3.41 -31.28 10.73
C GLN A 580 2.99 -32.48 11.59
N THR A 581 3.27 -33.71 11.13
CA THR A 581 3.03 -34.95 11.88
C THR A 581 4.33 -35.69 12.13
N THR A 582 5.21 -35.12 12.96
CA THR A 582 6.29 -35.89 13.59
C THR A 582 6.59 -35.34 14.97
N PRO A 583 6.45 -36.12 16.06
CA PRO A 583 6.97 -35.72 17.36
C PRO A 583 8.50 -35.76 17.33
N PRO A 584 9.20 -34.88 18.07
CA PRO A 584 10.63 -35.04 18.29
C PRO A 584 10.92 -36.33 19.07
N PRO A 585 12.14 -36.91 18.98
CA PRO A 585 12.53 -38.03 19.82
C PRO A 585 12.45 -37.63 21.30
N ARG A 586 11.85 -38.46 22.14
CA ARG A 586 11.94 -38.31 23.60
C ARG A 586 13.41 -38.47 24.00
N ILE A 587 14.04 -37.37 24.42
CA ILE A 587 15.36 -37.42 25.04
C ILE A 587 15.16 -37.94 26.47
N HIS A 588 15.65 -39.16 26.73
CA HIS A 588 15.92 -39.63 28.09
C HIS A 588 17.12 -38.86 28.63
N ASN A 589 16.91 -38.03 29.64
CA ASN A 589 17.99 -37.39 30.38
C ASN A 589 18.73 -38.44 31.21
N ASN A 590 19.86 -38.91 30.69
CA ASN A 590 20.94 -39.52 31.45
C ASN A 590 22.23 -38.98 30.84
N ASP A 591 22.65 -37.79 31.27
CA ASP A 591 24.06 -37.46 31.49
C ASP A 591 24.14 -36.04 32.07
N GLU A 592 24.49 -36.00 33.36
CA GLU A 592 24.91 -34.78 34.04
C GLU A 592 26.25 -34.32 33.46
N THR A 593 26.25 -33.15 32.81
CA THR A 593 27.46 -32.33 32.68
C THR A 593 27.16 -30.95 33.26
N PRO A 594 28.10 -30.35 34.00
CA PRO A 594 27.79 -29.30 34.96
C PRO A 594 27.53 -27.98 34.26
N ALA A 595 26.34 -27.41 34.51
CA ALA A 595 26.03 -26.03 34.19
C ALA A 595 27.05 -25.09 34.87
N SER A 596 27.46 -24.05 34.17
CA SER A 596 28.11 -22.89 34.80
C SER A 596 27.24 -22.38 35.97
N PRO A 597 27.83 -21.82 37.03
CA PRO A 597 27.10 -21.55 38.26
C PRO A 597 25.92 -20.62 37.97
N ILE A 598 24.71 -21.09 38.28
CA ILE A 598 23.52 -20.26 38.36
C ILE A 598 23.80 -19.21 39.47
N PRO A 599 23.71 -17.90 39.18
CA PRO A 599 23.79 -16.89 40.23
C PRO A 599 22.74 -17.19 41.29
N GLN A 600 23.14 -17.24 42.56
CA GLN A 600 22.19 -17.47 43.64
C GLN A 600 21.15 -16.34 43.66
N PRO A 601 19.85 -16.66 43.84
CA PRO A 601 18.82 -15.63 43.96
C PRO A 601 19.10 -14.81 45.21
N HIS A 602 19.35 -13.52 45.02
CA HIS A 602 19.43 -12.56 46.11
C HIS A 602 18.00 -12.10 46.44
N PRO A 603 17.55 -12.12 47.70
CA PRO A 603 16.32 -11.46 48.11
C PRO A 603 16.47 -9.96 47.81
N VAL A 604 15.67 -9.44 46.90
CA VAL A 604 15.64 -8.03 46.53
C VAL A 604 14.56 -7.36 47.39
N GLU A 605 14.95 -6.41 48.24
CA GLU A 605 14.05 -5.65 49.13
C GLU A 605 13.73 -4.30 48.47
N ASP A 606 12.52 -4.19 47.89
CA ASP A 606 12.17 -3.06 47.01
C ASP A 606 10.89 -2.31 47.40
N THR A 607 10.32 -2.61 48.58
CA THR A 607 9.12 -1.91 49.08
C THR A 607 9.54 -0.73 49.94
N VAL A 608 9.10 0.48 49.58
CA VAL A 608 9.35 1.70 50.36
C VAL A 608 8.06 2.15 51.03
N VAL A 609 8.01 2.13 52.36
CA VAL A 609 6.85 2.59 53.14
C VAL A 609 7.18 3.89 53.88
N THR A 610 8.41 4.04 54.34
CA THR A 610 8.95 5.20 55.04
C THR A 610 10.26 5.66 54.40
N GLY A 611 10.65 6.91 54.68
CA GLY A 611 11.92 7.45 54.16
C GLY A 611 13.18 6.69 54.61
N GLN A 612 13.10 5.84 55.63
CA GLN A 612 14.22 4.99 56.09
C GLN A 612 14.40 3.72 55.25
N ASP A 613 13.35 3.25 54.57
CA ASP A 613 13.40 2.03 53.75
C ASP A 613 14.20 2.24 52.45
N ILE A 614 14.41 3.51 52.06
CA ILE A 614 15.17 3.91 50.88
C ILE A 614 16.64 3.51 50.99
N ASP A 615 17.21 3.56 52.20
CA ASP A 615 18.61 3.21 52.45
C ASP A 615 18.85 1.69 52.39
N HIS A 616 17.77 0.89 52.38
CA HIS A 616 17.77 -0.56 52.26
C HIS A 616 17.36 -1.07 50.88
N LEU A 617 16.95 -0.16 49.97
CA LEU A 617 16.61 -0.51 48.59
C LEU A 617 17.75 -1.21 47.88
N HIS A 618 17.42 -2.24 47.11
CA HIS A 618 18.43 -2.94 46.36
C HIS A 618 19.11 -2.04 45.33
N SER A 619 20.43 -2.15 45.23
CA SER A 619 21.27 -1.33 44.35
C SER A 619 20.92 -1.38 42.85
N ILE A 620 20.03 -2.29 42.44
CA ILE A 620 19.54 -2.38 41.06
C ILE A 620 18.72 -1.15 40.65
N HIS A 621 18.02 -0.52 41.59
CA HIS A 621 17.19 0.65 41.33
C HIS A 621 17.99 1.94 41.10
N SER A 622 19.22 2.00 41.61
CA SER A 622 20.13 3.16 41.44
C SER A 622 21.05 3.03 40.21
N ARG A 623 20.99 1.90 39.48
CA ARG A 623 21.72 1.72 38.23
C ARG A 623 20.99 2.42 37.08
N ARG A 624 21.76 2.97 36.14
CA ARG A 624 21.19 3.43 34.87
C ARG A 624 20.73 2.22 34.05
N HIS A 625 19.45 2.21 33.70
CA HIS A 625 18.87 1.23 32.79
C HIS A 625 19.43 1.39 31.36
N GLY A 626 19.60 0.27 30.66
CA GLY A 626 19.99 0.28 29.25
C GLY A 626 18.88 0.84 28.36
N ALA A 627 19.23 1.34 27.17
CA ALA A 627 18.27 1.94 26.24
C ALA A 627 17.12 0.98 25.85
N GLU A 628 17.42 -0.31 25.73
CA GLU A 628 16.42 -1.34 25.40
C GLU A 628 15.45 -1.60 26.55
N THR A 629 15.95 -1.69 27.79
CA THR A 629 15.12 -1.80 28.99
C THR A 629 14.22 -0.57 29.17
N CYS A 630 14.76 0.63 28.96
CA CYS A 630 13.97 1.87 29.00
C CYS A 630 12.86 1.88 27.95
N LYS A 631 13.15 1.44 26.73
CA LYS A 631 12.17 1.37 25.65
C LYS A 631 11.08 0.33 25.92
N ALA A 632 11.43 -0.84 26.45
CA ALA A 632 10.48 -1.92 26.71
C ALA A 632 9.51 -1.58 27.85
N TRP A 633 10.00 -0.94 28.91
CA TRP A 633 9.21 -0.56 30.09
C TRP A 633 8.67 0.87 30.04
N ASP A 634 8.78 1.54 28.89
CA ASP A 634 8.38 2.94 28.68
C ASP A 634 8.91 3.89 29.77
N ILE A 635 10.17 3.70 30.18
CA ILE A 635 10.86 4.52 31.19
C ILE A 635 11.57 5.69 30.50
N PRO A 636 11.40 6.94 30.96
CA PRO A 636 12.10 8.08 30.36
C PRO A 636 13.63 7.95 30.44
N ASP A 637 14.33 8.45 29.41
CA ASP A 637 15.80 8.48 29.39
C ASP A 637 16.38 9.18 30.63
N LYS A 638 17.30 8.49 31.32
CA LYS A 638 18.03 9.00 32.50
C LYS A 638 17.15 9.35 33.71
N PHE A 639 15.99 8.70 33.86
CA PHE A 639 15.07 8.88 34.98
C PHE A 639 15.53 8.10 36.23
N ASP A 640 15.56 8.74 37.41
CA ASP A 640 16.07 8.15 38.66
C ASP A 640 14.90 7.66 39.54
N MET A 641 14.66 6.34 39.55
CA MET A 641 13.55 5.75 40.27
C MET A 641 13.72 5.81 41.80
N VAL A 642 14.96 5.82 42.30
CA VAL A 642 15.24 5.91 43.73
C VAL A 642 14.95 7.32 44.24
N GLU A 643 15.35 8.33 43.47
CA GLU A 643 15.04 9.72 43.79
C GLU A 643 13.53 9.99 43.74
N LEU A 644 12.79 9.40 42.78
CA LEU A 644 11.34 9.51 42.76
C LEU A 644 10.70 8.86 44.00
N ALA A 645 11.09 7.63 44.34
CA ALA A 645 10.61 6.93 45.53
C ALA A 645 10.91 7.75 46.81
N ARG A 646 12.09 8.39 46.87
CA ARG A 646 12.47 9.27 47.98
C ARG A 646 11.56 10.47 48.13
N ARG A 647 11.25 11.16 47.04
CA ARG A 647 10.35 12.31 47.08
C ARG A 647 8.93 11.92 47.46
N LEU A 648 8.46 10.76 46.97
CA LEU A 648 7.14 10.23 47.29
C LEU A 648 6.99 9.89 48.78
N ALA A 649 8.02 9.27 49.39
CA ALA A 649 8.02 8.92 50.81
C ALA A 649 8.03 10.13 51.77
N GLN A 650 8.31 11.34 51.26
CA GLN A 650 8.36 12.58 52.03
C GLN A 650 7.11 13.47 51.89
N LEU A 651 6.10 13.03 51.12
CA LEU A 651 4.89 13.82 50.90
C LEU A 651 4.02 13.91 52.17
N SER A 652 3.49 15.11 52.46
CA SER A 652 2.49 15.30 53.51
C SER A 652 1.10 14.81 53.09
N GLU A 653 0.25 14.45 54.06
CA GLU A 653 -1.09 13.88 53.80
C GLU A 653 -1.94 14.61 52.74
N PRO A 654 -2.03 15.96 52.71
CA PRO A 654 -2.80 16.67 51.67
C PRO A 654 -2.20 16.51 50.26
N LYS A 655 -0.88 16.31 50.16
CA LYS A 655 -0.16 16.13 48.90
C LYS A 655 -0.29 14.69 48.40
N VAL A 656 -0.42 13.70 49.29
CA VAL A 656 -0.72 12.30 48.95
C VAL A 656 -2.08 12.17 48.28
N ALA A 657 -3.13 12.83 48.78
CA ALA A 657 -4.46 12.80 48.15
C ALA A 657 -4.45 13.32 46.69
N ARG A 658 -3.59 14.31 46.40
CA ARG A 658 -3.42 14.85 45.04
C ARG A 658 -2.65 13.89 44.13
N LEU A 659 -1.67 13.17 44.66
CA LEU A 659 -0.98 12.10 43.95
C LEU A 659 -1.94 10.96 43.59
N GLN A 660 -2.77 10.51 44.55
CA GLN A 660 -3.78 9.47 44.32
C GLN A 660 -4.74 9.85 43.19
N ALA A 661 -5.20 11.11 43.17
CA ALA A 661 -6.04 11.61 42.08
C ALA A 661 -5.33 11.63 40.71
N MET A 662 -4.02 11.95 40.69
CA MET A 662 -3.20 11.96 39.47
C MET A 662 -3.02 10.57 38.88
N VAL A 663 -2.74 9.58 39.74
CA VAL A 663 -2.61 8.17 39.38
C VAL A 663 -3.95 7.64 38.86
N LYS A 664 -5.04 7.85 39.60
CA LYS A 664 -6.39 7.38 39.22
C LYS A 664 -6.85 7.95 37.88
N LYS A 665 -6.50 9.19 37.56
CA LYS A 665 -6.82 9.83 36.27
C LYS A 665 -6.15 9.15 35.08
N HIS A 666 -4.98 8.56 35.27
CA HIS A 666 -4.17 7.95 34.20
C HIS A 666 -4.10 6.42 34.31
N GLN A 667 -4.89 5.81 35.21
CA GLN A 667 -4.89 4.38 35.46
C GLN A 667 -5.25 3.60 34.18
N SER A 668 -4.48 2.54 33.91
CA SER A 668 -4.71 1.63 32.79
C SER A 668 -4.49 0.18 33.22
N ASP A 669 -4.92 -0.78 32.40
CA ASP A 669 -4.89 -2.22 32.72
C ASP A 669 -3.47 -2.79 32.84
N SER A 670 -2.45 -2.07 32.37
CA SER A 670 -1.02 -2.42 32.46
C SER A 670 -0.33 -1.86 33.71
N MET A 671 -0.99 -0.99 34.49
CA MET A 671 -0.41 -0.43 35.72
C MET A 671 -0.63 -1.39 36.90
N ALA A 672 0.45 -1.73 37.61
CA ALA A 672 0.41 -2.52 38.82
C ALA A 672 0.17 -1.61 40.03
N ILE A 673 -1.11 -1.39 40.32
CA ILE A 673 -1.62 -0.56 41.41
C ILE A 673 -2.58 -1.39 42.25
N SER A 674 -2.36 -1.44 43.57
CA SER A 674 -3.27 -2.09 44.51
C SER A 674 -3.67 -1.13 45.63
N GLU A 675 -4.96 -1.14 45.99
CA GLU A 675 -5.52 -0.32 47.06
C GLU A 675 -6.15 -1.26 48.09
N GLU A 676 -5.50 -1.42 49.25
CA GLU A 676 -5.98 -2.27 50.35
C GLU A 676 -5.91 -1.47 51.67
N ASN A 677 -6.97 -1.52 52.49
CA ASN A 677 -7.02 -0.89 53.82
C ASN A 677 -6.57 0.59 53.87
N ASP A 678 -7.08 1.43 52.95
CA ASP A 678 -6.71 2.85 52.78
C ASP A 678 -5.22 3.11 52.48
N GLN A 679 -4.46 2.07 52.09
CA GLN A 679 -3.09 2.19 51.56
C GLN A 679 -3.07 1.94 50.05
N LEU A 680 -2.49 2.90 49.32
CA LEU A 680 -2.22 2.79 47.89
C LEU A 680 -0.79 2.28 47.68
N THR A 681 -0.65 1.09 47.08
CA THR A 681 0.64 0.54 46.65
C THR A 681 0.77 0.72 45.14
N LEU A 682 1.92 1.25 44.71
CA LEU A 682 2.23 1.51 43.30
C LEU A 682 3.55 0.86 42.92
N ASP A 683 3.56 0.12 41.82
CA ASP A 683 4.81 -0.19 41.13
C ASP A 683 5.18 0.96 40.18
N LEU A 684 6.26 1.69 40.53
CA LEU A 684 6.73 2.83 39.76
C LEU A 684 7.12 2.47 38.32
N TYR A 685 7.60 1.25 38.07
CA TYR A 685 8.03 0.82 36.74
C TYR A 685 6.84 0.52 35.81
N SER A 686 5.64 0.36 36.35
CA SER A 686 4.42 0.11 35.59
C SER A 686 3.70 1.38 35.11
N LEU A 687 4.13 2.57 35.54
CA LEU A 687 3.38 3.83 35.36
C LEU A 687 3.53 4.46 33.96
N GLY A 688 4.55 4.07 33.19
CA GLY A 688 4.84 4.61 31.85
C GLY A 688 5.33 6.07 31.84
N THR A 689 5.92 6.48 30.72
CA THR A 689 6.61 7.77 30.58
C THR A 689 5.74 9.00 30.88
N PRO A 690 4.48 9.09 30.38
CA PRO A 690 3.65 10.28 30.58
C PRO A 690 3.29 10.54 32.06
N LEU A 691 3.03 9.48 32.84
CA LEU A 691 2.66 9.61 34.24
C LEU A 691 3.91 9.77 35.13
N LEU A 692 5.00 9.05 34.83
CA LEU A 692 6.28 9.21 35.52
C LEU A 692 6.77 10.65 35.49
N LYS A 693 6.74 11.31 34.32
CA LYS A 693 7.12 12.72 34.19
C LYS A 693 6.20 13.66 35.00
N GLN A 694 4.89 13.44 34.97
CA GLN A 694 3.95 14.27 35.72
C GLN A 694 4.15 14.15 37.25
N ILE A 695 4.38 12.93 37.74
CA ILE A 695 4.64 12.70 39.17
C ILE A 695 6.01 13.29 39.56
N TRP A 696 7.01 13.17 38.68
CA TRP A 696 8.32 13.79 38.88
C TRP A 696 8.22 15.31 39.02
N ASP A 697 7.58 15.99 38.08
CA ASP A 697 7.41 17.45 38.10
C ASP A 697 6.58 17.90 39.33
N PHE A 698 5.56 17.12 39.69
CA PHE A 698 4.74 17.37 40.88
C PHE A 698 5.55 17.29 42.17
N THR A 699 6.40 16.26 42.31
CA THR A 699 7.25 16.12 43.49
C THR A 699 8.37 17.17 43.54
N GLU A 700 8.91 17.58 42.39
CA GLU A 700 9.94 18.63 42.31
C GLU A 700 9.41 20.03 42.68
N THR A 701 8.20 20.37 42.21
CA THR A 701 7.53 21.63 42.57
C THR A 701 7.16 21.70 44.05
N VAL A 702 6.85 20.55 44.66
CA VAL A 702 6.58 20.41 46.10
C VAL A 702 7.84 20.63 46.93
N SER A 703 8.97 20.00 46.56
CA SER A 703 10.25 20.16 47.28
C SER A 703 10.78 21.60 47.25
N ASN A 704 10.52 22.36 46.18
CA ASN A 704 10.97 23.75 46.06
C ASN A 704 10.12 24.76 46.87
N MET A 705 8.84 24.47 47.14
CA MET A 705 7.99 25.35 47.95
C MET A 705 8.28 25.24 49.45
N ASP A 706 8.61 24.04 49.94
CA ASP A 706 8.88 23.82 51.36
C ASP A 706 10.22 24.46 51.81
N VAL A 707 11.17 24.71 50.88
CA VAL A 707 12.45 25.40 51.14
C VAL A 707 12.31 26.94 51.24
N THR A 708 11.24 27.52 50.69
CA THR A 708 11.00 28.98 50.76
C THR A 708 10.24 29.45 52.01
N SER A 709 9.84 28.52 52.89
CA SER A 709 9.07 28.80 54.11
C SER A 709 9.76 28.31 55.40
N SER A 710 11.07 28.06 55.35
CA SER A 710 11.90 27.66 56.49
C SER A 710 13.16 28.51 56.61
#